data_AF-A0A1Y4NRS3-F1
#
_entry.id   AF-A0A1Y4NRS3-F1
#
_cell.length_a   1.000
_cell.length_b   1.000
_cell.length_c   1.000
_cell.angle_alpha   90.00
_cell.angle_beta   90.00
_cell.angle_gamma   90.00
#
_symmetry.space_group_name_H-M   'P 1'
#
loop_
_entity.id
_entity.type
_entity.pdbx_description
1 polymer ?
#
loop_
_entity_poly.entity_id
_entity_poly.type
_entity_poly.pdbx_seq_one_letter_code
_entity_poly.pdbx_strand_id
1 'polypeptide(L)'
;MTALIRFELQKIWRKGSFLSLMVLLLFLNVFLLWYLNRPAEDEPTLSAYKAVCRDISGMTEQEKLDFIRDRKECQESALPDELYEEISAVSGYDDYLASVQKNSSQLGEISIFQSSASEENFGSRNIAKSAADHAGLSSENICWFPSKGITMAVDSQATDLLLLLSVFLFVGQLITDEKEKGLFTVTRSTRRGIWADMAAKMIAVLIHDAAVCLLLYGSNLIYAGRMAGIGNLSASLQSLAPYMESSFPISLAAFLVLCLITKIGVVFLLGLLLTACAVYSAHSFTPTLVGIAFLGLNWILYTFIPSYSHLNLLKHLSYFSMLRTDALFGTYLNLNIMGFPFSRTSCVLVLLVLLLSAGFAAVLLLFRYGNRLSIKQTSGHFRLPFHPHNSLFRHEGYKILIASRGLLILLAFAVLLGWDALGKNYTPSAGEQYYQSMMLSLEGELTGEKEARIKAEQSRYDEAFAQIERIDQMAADGNISESTGDSMKEPWYSELAFYPWFQRVQTQYERILSDGGVFIYDTGYLYLLGRMDDDLLTNLLLLSLCFCFAFANVMAMEDSKGLWGLLSATKLGQKQVVRHKWMVCSVTCAGITLLPWFFRGLAISSVYPMGEIRAGIQSIPQYQNFPVNLPILLFLTLTVFSQLISTGLICAVVLFISKWRKNYFQTLFLALLLLAVPLVLAQMGLSIMRWFSVWPLYGWTGITGK
;
A
#
# COMPACT_ATOMS: atom_id res chain seq x y z
N MET A 1 -33.91 23.06 6.67
CA MET A 1 -32.77 22.26 6.17
C MET A 1 -31.45 22.86 6.62
N THR A 2 -31.15 24.12 6.32
CA THR A 2 -29.91 24.82 6.73
C THR A 2 -29.59 24.73 8.23
N ALA A 3 -30.58 24.95 9.11
CA ALA A 3 -30.39 24.81 10.56
C ALA A 3 -30.05 23.38 11.01
N LEU A 4 -30.62 22.35 10.36
CA LEU A 4 -30.33 20.93 10.66
C LEU A 4 -28.92 20.56 10.23
N ILE A 5 -28.52 20.95 9.01
CA ILE A 5 -27.17 20.71 8.48
C ILE A 5 -26.12 21.34 9.41
N ARG A 6 -26.35 22.58 9.84
CA ARG A 6 -25.47 23.27 10.78
C ARG A 6 -25.37 22.54 12.11
N PHE A 7 -26.48 22.01 12.63
CA PHE A 7 -26.49 21.25 13.88
C PHE A 7 -25.69 19.94 13.76
N GLU A 8 -25.88 19.17 12.68
CA GLU A 8 -25.16 17.92 12.42
C GLU A 8 -23.65 18.15 12.31
N LEU A 9 -23.23 19.19 11.60
CA LEU A 9 -21.82 19.58 11.52
C LEU A 9 -21.27 20.00 12.89
N GLN A 10 -21.99 20.89 13.60
CA GLN A 10 -21.55 21.39 14.91
C GLN A 10 -21.40 20.27 15.94
N LYS A 11 -22.26 19.26 15.89
CA LYS A 11 -22.22 18.12 16.81
C LYS A 11 -20.88 17.38 16.79
N ILE A 12 -20.21 17.34 15.63
CA ILE A 12 -18.92 16.68 15.46
C ILE A 12 -17.78 17.70 15.54
N TRP A 13 -17.84 18.76 14.73
CA TRP A 13 -16.76 19.75 14.60
C TRP A 13 -16.54 20.58 15.87
N ARG A 14 -17.53 20.71 16.78
CA ARG A 14 -17.32 21.35 18.09
C ARG A 14 -16.65 20.46 19.12
N LYS A 15 -16.57 19.14 18.88
CA LYS A 15 -15.81 18.25 19.76
C LYS A 15 -14.33 18.59 19.57
N GLY A 16 -13.69 19.20 20.57
CA GLY A 16 -12.25 19.50 20.51
C GLY A 16 -11.39 18.25 20.23
N SER A 17 -11.88 17.09 20.66
CA SER A 17 -11.26 15.79 20.41
C SER A 17 -11.28 15.39 18.92
N PHE A 18 -12.31 15.76 18.14
CA PHE A 18 -12.37 15.56 16.69
C PHE A 18 -11.52 16.59 15.95
N LEU A 19 -11.61 17.86 16.34
CA LEU A 19 -10.82 18.94 15.73
C LEU A 19 -9.31 18.67 15.83
N SER A 20 -8.84 18.19 16.98
CA SER A 20 -7.44 17.78 17.17
C SER A 20 -7.01 16.67 16.21
N LEU A 21 -7.89 15.74 15.85
CA LEU A 21 -7.60 14.68 14.86
C LEU A 21 -7.52 15.24 13.44
N MET A 22 -8.38 16.18 13.08
CA MET A 22 -8.32 16.84 11.77
C MET A 22 -7.04 17.67 11.61
N VAL A 23 -6.64 18.38 12.66
CA VAL A 23 -5.37 19.12 12.69
C VAL A 23 -4.18 18.16 12.57
N LEU A 24 -4.21 17.01 13.27
CA LEU A 24 -3.19 15.97 13.15
C LEU A 24 -3.09 15.42 11.71
N LEU A 25 -4.22 15.16 11.05
CA LEU A 25 -4.23 14.73 9.64
C LEU A 25 -3.57 15.75 8.72
N LEU A 26 -3.86 17.05 8.92
CA LEU A 26 -3.27 18.11 8.10
C LEU A 26 -1.76 18.21 8.32
N PHE A 27 -1.30 18.15 9.57
CA PHE A 27 0.14 18.14 9.87
C PHE A 27 0.84 16.91 9.27
N LEU A 28 0.22 15.74 9.38
CA LEU A 28 0.75 14.51 8.80
C LEU A 28 0.81 14.61 7.28
N ASN A 29 -0.20 15.20 6.63
CA ASN A 29 -0.20 15.42 5.19
C ASN A 29 0.99 16.28 4.75
N VAL A 30 1.20 17.43 5.40
CA VAL A 30 2.33 18.33 5.10
C VAL A 30 3.67 17.65 5.36
N PHE A 31 3.78 16.87 6.44
CA PHE A 31 4.98 16.09 6.74
C PHE A 31 5.25 15.03 5.66
N LEU A 32 4.23 14.28 5.23
CA LEU A 32 4.36 13.26 4.20
C LEU A 32 4.71 13.89 2.84
N LEU A 33 4.09 15.00 2.45
CA LEU A 33 4.48 15.74 1.24
C LEU A 33 5.93 16.18 1.28
N TRP A 34 6.38 16.72 2.41
CA TRP A 34 7.76 17.14 2.55
C TRP A 34 8.72 15.97 2.47
N TYR A 35 8.39 14.85 3.12
CA TYR A 35 9.23 13.68 3.17
C TYR A 35 9.32 12.96 1.81
N LEU A 36 8.16 12.74 1.17
CA LEU A 36 8.04 12.04 -0.12
C LEU A 36 8.80 12.72 -1.25
N ASN A 37 8.97 14.04 -1.15
CA ASN A 37 9.60 14.84 -2.18
C ASN A 37 11.02 15.29 -1.78
N ARG A 38 11.65 14.59 -0.82
CA ARG A 38 13.07 14.75 -0.57
C ARG A 38 13.85 14.09 -1.71
N PRO A 39 14.89 14.76 -2.24
CA PRO A 39 15.74 14.17 -3.27
C PRO A 39 16.45 12.92 -2.72
N ALA A 40 16.45 11.84 -3.50
CA ALA A 40 17.40 10.75 -3.33
C ALA A 40 18.83 11.21 -3.67
N GLU A 41 19.87 10.43 -3.31
CA GLU A 41 21.27 10.82 -3.53
C GLU A 41 21.59 11.15 -5.00
N ASP A 42 20.86 10.55 -5.96
CA ASP A 42 21.04 10.76 -7.40
C ASP A 42 19.90 11.56 -8.06
N GLU A 43 18.89 12.00 -7.29
CA GLU A 43 17.76 12.74 -7.84
C GLU A 43 17.89 14.26 -7.67
N PRO A 44 17.50 15.04 -8.69
CA PRO A 44 17.57 16.49 -8.60
C PRO A 44 16.63 17.06 -7.54
N THR A 45 17.15 18.00 -6.74
CA THR A 45 16.32 18.72 -5.78
C THR A 45 15.21 19.51 -6.46
N LEU A 46 14.02 19.59 -5.84
CA LEU A 46 12.93 20.44 -6.35
C LEU A 46 13.34 21.92 -6.51
N SER A 47 14.28 22.39 -5.69
CA SER A 47 14.87 23.73 -5.82
C SER A 47 15.72 23.89 -7.08
N ALA A 48 16.48 22.86 -7.47
CA ALA A 48 17.25 22.87 -8.70
C ALA A 48 16.33 22.85 -9.93
N TYR A 49 15.29 22.01 -9.90
CA TYR A 49 14.23 22.01 -10.92
C TYR A 49 13.62 23.41 -11.08
N LYS A 50 13.17 24.02 -9.98
CA LYS A 50 12.60 25.37 -10.00
C LYS A 50 13.57 26.44 -10.49
N ALA A 51 14.86 26.30 -10.20
CA ALA A 51 15.89 27.23 -10.67
C ALA A 51 16.06 27.14 -12.19
N VAL A 52 16.22 25.93 -12.73
CA VAL A 52 16.33 25.72 -14.18
C VAL A 52 15.06 26.20 -14.90
N CYS A 53 13.87 25.90 -14.38
CA CYS A 53 12.61 26.40 -14.94
C CYS A 53 12.52 27.93 -14.94
N ARG A 54 13.17 28.61 -13.97
CA ARG A 54 13.22 30.08 -13.95
C ARG A 54 14.14 30.62 -15.04
N ASP A 55 15.30 30.00 -15.21
CA ASP A 55 16.31 30.42 -16.19
C ASP A 55 15.75 30.36 -17.62
N ILE A 56 14.90 29.36 -17.90
CA ILE A 56 14.31 29.15 -19.23
C ILE A 56 12.93 29.79 -19.44
N SER A 57 12.38 30.48 -18.43
CA SER A 57 10.98 30.97 -18.43
C SER A 57 10.66 32.06 -19.47
N GLY A 58 11.67 32.69 -20.07
CA GLY A 58 11.53 33.71 -21.12
C GLY A 58 12.08 33.32 -22.48
N MET A 59 12.57 32.08 -22.63
CA MET A 59 13.13 31.57 -23.88
C MET A 59 12.02 31.02 -24.80
N THR A 60 12.25 31.09 -26.11
CA THR A 60 11.44 30.34 -27.10
C THR A 60 11.65 28.83 -26.94
N GLU A 61 10.73 27.98 -27.41
CA GLU A 61 10.85 26.52 -27.24
C GLU A 61 12.14 25.96 -27.85
N GLN A 62 12.61 26.51 -28.98
CA GLN A 62 13.90 26.12 -29.58
C GLN A 62 15.09 26.54 -28.71
N GLU A 63 15.09 27.77 -28.18
CA GLU A 63 16.12 28.23 -27.25
C GLU A 63 16.14 27.41 -25.95
N LYS A 64 14.97 26.97 -25.45
CA LYS A 64 14.90 26.07 -24.29
C LYS A 64 15.56 24.73 -24.58
N LEU A 65 15.28 24.12 -25.74
CA LEU A 65 15.87 22.85 -26.15
C LEU A 65 17.39 22.95 -26.31
N ASP A 66 17.87 24.02 -26.95
CA ASP A 66 19.30 24.26 -27.13
C ASP A 66 19.99 24.47 -25.77
N PHE A 67 19.41 25.28 -24.88
CA PHE A 67 19.96 25.52 -23.54
C PHE A 67 20.05 24.24 -22.69
N ILE A 68 19.02 23.39 -22.73
CA ILE A 68 19.02 22.13 -21.99
C ILE A 68 19.98 21.12 -22.62
N ARG A 69 20.09 21.08 -23.96
CA ARG A 69 21.06 20.23 -24.67
C ARG A 69 22.49 20.59 -24.30
N ASP A 70 22.85 21.87 -24.33
CA ASP A 70 24.19 22.34 -23.95
C ASP A 70 24.51 21.98 -22.49
N ARG A 71 23.50 22.04 -21.60
CA ARG A 71 23.65 21.66 -20.19
C ARG A 71 23.77 20.15 -20.00
N LYS A 72 23.06 19.36 -20.80
CA LYS A 72 23.17 17.89 -20.84
C LYS A 72 24.57 17.45 -21.27
N GLU A 73 25.17 18.13 -22.24
CA GLU A 73 26.54 17.85 -22.68
C GLU A 73 27.60 18.21 -21.60
N CYS A 74 27.31 19.19 -20.73
CA CYS A 74 28.22 19.63 -19.67
C CYS A 74 28.04 18.92 -18.30
N GLN A 75 26.89 18.29 -18.06
CA GLN A 75 26.54 17.64 -16.78
C GLN A 75 25.76 16.34 -17.02
N GLU A 76 26.37 15.19 -16.72
CA GLU A 76 25.65 13.91 -16.58
C GLU A 76 24.76 13.97 -15.33
N SER A 77 23.50 14.34 -15.51
CA SER A 77 22.48 14.34 -14.46
C SER A 77 21.11 14.03 -15.04
N ALA A 78 20.23 13.41 -14.25
CA ALA A 78 18.90 12.99 -14.72
C ALA A 78 17.95 14.16 -15.04
N LEU A 79 18.24 15.38 -14.55
CA LEU A 79 17.34 16.53 -14.68
C LEU A 79 17.28 17.15 -16.08
N PRO A 80 18.42 17.44 -16.75
CA PRO A 80 18.41 17.85 -18.15
C PRO A 80 17.70 16.85 -19.06
N ASP A 81 17.83 15.54 -18.81
CA ASP A 81 17.12 14.51 -19.57
C ASP A 81 15.61 14.58 -19.36
N GLU A 82 15.14 14.62 -18.11
CA GLU A 82 13.70 14.78 -17.76
C GLU A 82 13.11 16.03 -18.44
N LEU A 83 13.79 17.18 -18.35
CA LEU A 83 13.32 18.43 -18.96
C LEU A 83 13.36 18.41 -20.49
N TYR A 84 14.40 17.81 -21.09
CA TYR A 84 14.52 17.71 -22.54
C TYR A 84 13.37 16.86 -23.10
N GLU A 85 13.04 15.74 -22.45
CA GLU A 85 11.89 14.90 -22.83
C GLU A 85 10.56 15.66 -22.71
N GLU A 86 10.35 16.41 -21.62
CA GLU A 86 9.12 17.21 -21.45
C GLU A 86 8.98 18.30 -22.51
N ILE A 87 10.05 19.07 -22.77
CA ILE A 87 10.04 20.18 -23.73
C ILE A 87 9.88 19.64 -25.15
N SER A 88 10.63 18.59 -25.51
CA SER A 88 10.55 17.99 -26.84
C SER A 88 9.16 17.42 -27.13
N ALA A 89 8.55 16.73 -26.16
CA ALA A 89 7.18 16.23 -26.29
C ALA A 89 6.18 17.36 -26.59
N VAL A 90 6.17 18.44 -25.78
CA VAL A 90 5.23 19.55 -25.98
C VAL A 90 5.52 20.33 -27.27
N SER A 91 6.79 20.49 -27.64
CA SER A 91 7.17 21.16 -28.89
C SER A 91 6.71 20.40 -30.14
N GLY A 92 6.64 19.05 -30.06
CA GLY A 92 6.16 18.18 -31.13
C GLY A 92 4.64 17.97 -31.14
N TYR A 93 3.86 18.82 -30.45
CA TYR A 93 2.42 18.63 -30.32
C TYR A 93 1.66 18.70 -31.65
N ASP A 94 2.09 19.53 -32.60
CA ASP A 94 1.52 19.59 -33.95
C ASP A 94 1.69 18.26 -34.69
N ASP A 95 2.88 17.66 -34.59
CA ASP A 95 3.16 16.35 -35.19
C ASP A 95 2.33 15.25 -34.53
N TYR A 96 2.14 15.34 -33.20
CA TYR A 96 1.23 14.46 -32.48
C TYR A 96 -0.20 14.57 -33.03
N LEU A 97 -0.78 15.77 -33.12
CA LEU A 97 -2.12 15.97 -33.66
C LEU A 97 -2.24 15.49 -35.12
N ALA A 98 -1.24 15.78 -35.95
CA ALA A 98 -1.19 15.31 -37.34
C ALA A 98 -1.14 13.77 -37.41
N SER A 99 -0.38 13.13 -36.52
CA SER A 99 -0.30 11.66 -36.44
C SER A 99 -1.64 11.03 -36.05
N VAL A 100 -2.37 11.64 -35.11
CA VAL A 100 -3.70 11.17 -34.68
C VAL A 100 -4.69 11.25 -35.85
N GLN A 101 -4.69 12.34 -36.61
CA GLN A 101 -5.56 12.51 -37.78
C GLN A 101 -5.16 11.58 -38.93
N LYS A 102 -3.86 11.46 -39.22
CA LYS A 102 -3.32 10.60 -40.29
C LYS A 102 -3.61 9.12 -40.03
N ASN A 103 -3.49 8.65 -38.79
CA ASN A 103 -3.83 7.28 -38.43
C ASN A 103 -5.29 6.95 -38.75
N SER A 104 -6.20 7.91 -38.58
CA SER A 104 -7.61 7.76 -38.97
C SER A 104 -7.81 7.75 -40.48
N SER A 105 -7.11 8.59 -41.24
CA SER A 105 -7.28 8.65 -42.70
C SER A 105 -6.70 7.43 -43.42
N GLN A 106 -5.52 6.94 -43.00
CA GLN A 106 -4.84 5.80 -43.62
C GLN A 106 -5.60 4.47 -43.46
N LEU A 107 -6.30 4.27 -42.33
CA LEU A 107 -7.14 3.09 -42.14
C LEU A 107 -8.38 3.08 -43.05
N GLY A 108 -8.84 4.26 -43.49
CA GLY A 108 -9.91 4.38 -44.49
C GLY A 108 -9.48 3.96 -45.90
N GLU A 109 -8.19 4.07 -46.22
CA GLU A 109 -7.63 3.85 -47.57
C GLU A 109 -7.10 2.43 -47.81
N ILE A 110 -6.71 1.70 -46.76
CA ILE A 110 -6.16 0.33 -46.91
C ILE A 110 -7.30 -0.67 -47.17
N SER A 111 -7.46 -1.08 -48.43
CA SER A 111 -8.51 -2.01 -48.90
C SER A 111 -8.49 -3.40 -48.22
N ILE A 112 -7.33 -3.82 -47.65
CA ILE A 112 -7.19 -5.08 -46.90
C ILE A 112 -7.92 -5.03 -45.53
N PHE A 113 -8.15 -3.84 -44.98
CA PHE A 113 -9.00 -3.62 -43.80
C PHE A 113 -10.47 -3.34 -44.17
N GLN A 114 -10.76 -3.05 -45.44
CA GLN A 114 -12.12 -3.03 -45.98
C GLN A 114 -12.63 -4.43 -46.37
N SER A 115 -11.76 -5.38 -46.73
CA SER A 115 -12.17 -6.73 -47.16
C SER A 115 -12.53 -7.70 -46.02
N SER A 116 -12.37 -7.28 -44.75
CA SER A 116 -12.92 -7.96 -43.57
C SER A 116 -14.31 -7.42 -43.16
N ALA A 117 -14.93 -6.59 -44.01
CA ALA A 117 -16.20 -5.90 -43.77
C ALA A 117 -17.42 -6.81 -43.84
N SER A 118 -17.60 -7.64 -42.82
CA SER A 118 -18.95 -7.84 -42.28
C SER A 118 -19.12 -7.29 -40.87
N GLU A 119 -18.05 -6.95 -40.13
CA GLU A 119 -18.16 -6.32 -38.80
C GLU A 119 -17.07 -5.28 -38.54
N GLU A 120 -17.44 -4.02 -38.30
CA GLU A 120 -16.52 -2.96 -37.85
C GLU A 120 -15.93 -3.31 -36.46
N ASN A 121 -14.66 -3.73 -36.42
CA ASN A 121 -13.96 -4.08 -35.19
C ASN A 121 -13.67 -2.87 -34.29
N PHE A 122 -13.59 -3.09 -32.97
CA PHE A 122 -13.33 -2.04 -31.95
C PHE A 122 -12.16 -1.11 -32.31
N GLY A 123 -11.07 -1.65 -32.86
CA GLY A 123 -9.87 -0.88 -33.20
C GLY A 123 -10.11 0.24 -34.21
N SER A 124 -10.84 -0.01 -35.30
CA SER A 124 -11.12 1.02 -36.32
C SER A 124 -12.06 2.09 -35.78
N ARG A 125 -13.13 1.69 -35.07
CA ARG A 125 -14.04 2.61 -34.39
C ARG A 125 -13.30 3.48 -33.36
N ASN A 126 -12.36 2.88 -32.62
CA ASN A 126 -11.58 3.57 -31.61
C ASN A 126 -10.71 4.67 -32.22
N ILE A 127 -10.01 4.37 -33.31
CA ILE A 127 -9.15 5.33 -33.99
C ILE A 127 -9.95 6.49 -34.59
N ALA A 128 -11.08 6.20 -35.23
CA ALA A 128 -11.99 7.22 -35.76
C ALA A 128 -12.51 8.14 -34.64
N LYS A 129 -12.87 7.56 -33.49
CA LYS A 129 -13.31 8.33 -32.33
C LYS A 129 -12.18 9.17 -31.72
N SER A 130 -10.97 8.63 -31.58
CA SER A 130 -9.80 9.40 -31.13
C SER A 130 -9.59 10.62 -32.01
N ALA A 131 -9.58 10.45 -33.34
CA ALA A 131 -9.44 11.58 -34.25
C ALA A 131 -10.55 12.62 -34.11
N ALA A 132 -11.80 12.19 -33.91
CA ALA A 132 -12.92 13.09 -33.65
C ALA A 132 -12.79 13.85 -32.31
N ASP A 133 -12.40 13.18 -31.24
CA ASP A 133 -12.24 13.78 -29.91
C ASP A 133 -11.07 14.80 -29.89
N HIS A 134 -10.06 14.63 -30.74
CA HIS A 134 -8.91 15.55 -30.87
C HIS A 134 -9.09 16.63 -31.95
N ALA A 135 -10.12 16.57 -32.79
CA ALA A 135 -10.27 17.47 -33.95
C ALA A 135 -10.41 18.97 -33.57
N GLY A 136 -10.88 19.27 -32.36
CA GLY A 136 -11.06 20.64 -31.85
C GLY A 136 -9.84 21.24 -31.17
N LEU A 137 -8.71 20.53 -31.11
CA LEU A 137 -7.48 20.99 -30.46
C LEU A 137 -6.54 21.65 -31.49
N SER A 138 -5.82 22.68 -31.05
CA SER A 138 -4.81 23.37 -31.85
C SER A 138 -3.56 23.67 -31.01
N SER A 139 -2.42 23.81 -31.68
CA SER A 139 -1.14 24.17 -31.06
C SER A 139 -1.00 25.66 -30.74
N GLU A 140 -1.89 26.51 -31.25
CA GLU A 140 -1.77 27.98 -31.19
C GLU A 140 -1.53 28.53 -29.77
N ASN A 141 -2.02 27.84 -28.73
CA ASN A 141 -1.89 28.26 -27.33
C ASN A 141 -1.13 27.24 -26.45
N ILE A 142 -0.39 26.32 -27.06
CA ILE A 142 0.36 25.29 -26.34
C ILE A 142 1.83 25.70 -26.29
N CYS A 143 2.33 25.86 -25.08
CA CYS A 143 3.74 26.10 -24.79
C CYS A 143 4.16 25.21 -23.63
N TRP A 144 5.44 24.88 -23.49
CA TRP A 144 5.88 24.00 -22.42
C TRP A 144 5.71 24.67 -21.05
N PHE A 145 5.13 23.93 -20.10
CA PHE A 145 5.14 24.28 -18.68
C PHE A 145 5.73 23.14 -17.83
N PRO A 146 6.41 23.50 -16.72
CA PRO A 146 6.97 22.51 -15.80
C PRO A 146 5.88 21.63 -15.18
N SER A 147 5.95 20.32 -15.44
CA SER A 147 4.90 19.38 -15.04
C SER A 147 4.91 19.04 -13.54
N LYS A 148 6.12 18.98 -12.96
CA LYS A 148 6.39 18.42 -11.62
C LYS A 148 5.57 19.03 -10.49
N GLY A 149 5.30 20.34 -10.55
CA GLY A 149 4.50 21.01 -9.53
C GLY A 149 3.02 20.64 -9.57
N ILE A 150 2.44 20.51 -10.77
CA ILE A 150 1.03 20.13 -10.90
C ILE A 150 0.85 18.63 -10.62
N THR A 151 1.71 17.79 -11.18
CA THR A 151 1.65 16.33 -10.97
C THR A 151 1.79 15.97 -9.49
N MET A 152 2.78 16.53 -8.79
CA MET A 152 2.96 16.31 -7.35
C MET A 152 1.78 16.81 -6.49
N ALA A 153 1.09 17.86 -6.92
CA ALA A 153 -0.05 18.40 -6.18
C ALA A 153 -1.28 17.48 -6.28
N VAL A 154 -1.52 16.89 -7.45
CA VAL A 154 -2.72 16.10 -7.75
C VAL A 154 -2.50 14.61 -7.51
N ASP A 155 -1.32 14.08 -7.78
CA ASP A 155 -0.96 12.66 -7.62
C ASP A 155 -0.31 12.42 -6.25
N SER A 156 -1.13 12.16 -5.23
CA SER A 156 -0.64 11.82 -3.89
C SER A 156 -1.46 10.72 -3.23
N GLN A 157 -0.95 9.49 -3.32
CA GLN A 157 -1.56 8.32 -2.69
C GLN A 157 -1.63 8.43 -1.16
N ALA A 158 -0.61 9.05 -0.55
CA ALA A 158 -0.60 9.32 0.89
C ALA A 158 -1.73 10.28 1.30
N THR A 159 -1.96 11.34 0.52
CA THR A 159 -3.06 12.29 0.76
C THR A 159 -4.41 11.60 0.63
N ASP A 160 -4.57 10.76 -0.39
CA ASP A 160 -5.78 9.96 -0.60
C ASP A 160 -6.07 9.03 0.59
N LEU A 161 -5.06 8.35 1.14
CA LEU A 161 -5.22 7.52 2.33
C LEU A 161 -5.74 8.32 3.54
N LEU A 162 -5.16 9.51 3.79
CA LEU A 162 -5.60 10.39 4.88
C LEU A 162 -7.03 10.91 4.67
N LEU A 163 -7.37 11.24 3.42
CA LEU A 163 -8.72 11.68 3.03
C LEU A 163 -9.74 10.57 3.29
N LEU A 164 -9.50 9.34 2.84
CA LEU A 164 -10.38 8.19 3.07
C LEU A 164 -10.55 7.90 4.57
N LEU A 165 -9.46 7.95 5.35
CA LEU A 165 -9.50 7.72 6.80
C LEU A 165 -10.37 8.77 7.52
N SER A 166 -10.37 10.02 7.04
CA SER A 166 -11.22 11.08 7.58
C SER A 166 -12.72 10.78 7.43
N VAL A 167 -13.14 10.12 6.34
CA VAL A 167 -14.54 9.73 6.09
C VAL A 167 -14.99 8.70 7.11
N PHE A 168 -14.19 7.66 7.36
CA PHE A 168 -14.49 6.64 8.37
C PHE A 168 -14.69 7.27 9.75
N LEU A 169 -13.83 8.23 10.12
CA LEU A 169 -13.92 8.92 11.39
C LEU A 169 -15.19 9.76 11.51
N PHE A 170 -15.52 10.52 10.46
CA PHE A 170 -16.69 11.40 10.47
C PHE A 170 -18.01 10.61 10.47
N VAL A 171 -18.17 9.65 9.56
CA VAL A 171 -19.38 8.82 9.48
C VAL A 171 -19.58 8.00 10.75
N GLY A 172 -18.50 7.43 11.31
CA GLY A 172 -18.54 6.69 12.57
C GLY A 172 -19.09 7.53 13.73
N GLN A 173 -18.66 8.78 13.86
CA GLN A 173 -19.14 9.70 14.90
C GLN A 173 -20.50 10.32 14.60
N LEU A 174 -20.88 10.45 13.33
CA LEU A 174 -22.16 11.03 12.95
C LEU A 174 -23.31 10.06 13.22
N ILE A 175 -23.18 8.84 12.69
CA ILE A 175 -24.25 7.85 12.66
C ILE A 175 -24.15 6.89 13.84
N THR A 176 -22.99 6.28 14.05
CA THR A 176 -22.88 5.19 15.02
C THR A 176 -22.98 5.68 16.47
N ASP A 177 -22.39 6.84 16.79
CA ASP A 177 -22.54 7.47 18.13
C ASP A 177 -24.02 7.73 18.48
N GLU A 178 -24.88 8.11 17.51
CA GLU A 178 -26.32 8.31 17.77
C GLU A 178 -27.04 6.99 18.00
N LYS A 179 -26.68 6.00 17.20
CA LYS A 179 -27.26 4.68 17.25
C LYS A 179 -26.93 3.96 18.55
N GLU A 180 -25.71 4.14 19.07
CA GLU A 180 -25.28 3.64 20.38
C GLU A 180 -26.08 4.27 21.52
N LYS A 181 -26.41 5.55 21.42
CA LYS A 181 -27.22 6.29 22.39
C LYS A 181 -28.73 6.10 22.22
N GLY A 182 -29.16 5.33 21.21
CA GLY A 182 -30.57 5.13 20.89
C GLY A 182 -31.31 6.38 20.40
N LEU A 183 -30.57 7.41 19.96
CA LEU A 183 -31.15 8.71 19.59
C LEU A 183 -32.01 8.65 18.32
N PHE A 184 -31.74 7.71 17.41
CA PHE A 184 -32.54 7.49 16.20
C PHE A 184 -34.03 7.22 16.50
N THR A 185 -34.36 6.58 17.63
CA THR A 185 -35.76 6.37 18.02
C THR A 185 -36.46 7.70 18.33
N VAL A 186 -35.73 8.63 18.95
CA VAL A 186 -36.23 9.95 19.34
C VAL A 186 -36.26 10.88 18.13
N THR A 187 -35.20 10.93 17.31
CA THR A 187 -35.17 11.80 16.13
C THR A 187 -36.26 11.40 15.15
N ARG A 188 -36.44 10.11 14.89
CA ARG A 188 -37.43 9.58 13.95
C ARG A 188 -38.88 9.90 14.31
N SER A 189 -39.22 10.07 15.59
CA SER A 189 -40.57 10.43 16.02
C SER A 189 -40.91 11.92 15.83
N THR A 190 -39.93 12.76 15.47
CA THR A 190 -40.15 14.19 15.23
C THR A 190 -40.72 14.46 13.83
N ARG A 191 -41.38 15.62 13.65
CA ARG A 191 -42.06 16.03 12.39
C ARG A 191 -41.16 16.00 11.14
N ARG A 192 -39.85 16.24 11.31
CA ARG A 192 -38.84 16.23 10.22
C ARG A 192 -37.80 15.11 10.39
N GLY A 193 -38.12 14.12 11.23
CA GLY A 193 -37.19 13.13 11.76
C GLY A 193 -36.76 12.01 10.84
N ILE A 194 -37.33 11.90 9.63
CA ILE A 194 -37.01 10.82 8.68
C ILE A 194 -36.18 11.37 7.52
N TRP A 195 -36.85 11.94 6.51
CA TRP A 195 -36.20 12.36 5.27
C TRP A 195 -35.28 13.56 5.48
N ALA A 196 -35.76 14.59 6.18
CA ALA A 196 -35.01 15.82 6.38
C ALA A 196 -33.81 15.64 7.32
N ASP A 197 -33.95 14.82 8.37
CA ASP A 197 -32.86 14.45 9.28
C ASP A 197 -31.74 13.70 8.54
N MET A 198 -32.08 12.60 7.86
CA MET A 198 -31.09 11.79 7.16
C MET A 198 -30.46 12.53 5.96
N ALA A 199 -31.24 13.33 5.23
CA ALA A 199 -30.71 14.20 4.19
C ALA A 199 -29.74 15.25 4.74
N ALA A 200 -30.03 15.84 5.91
CA ALA A 200 -29.11 16.76 6.56
C ALA A 200 -27.79 16.09 6.97
N LYS A 201 -27.84 14.84 7.45
CA LYS A 201 -26.64 14.04 7.76
C LYS A 201 -25.81 13.75 6.51
N MET A 202 -26.43 13.34 5.40
CA MET A 202 -25.71 13.13 4.14
C MET A 202 -25.07 14.42 3.61
N ILE A 203 -25.77 15.56 3.68
CA ILE A 203 -25.20 16.85 3.30
C ILE A 203 -24.04 17.23 4.24
N ALA A 204 -24.13 16.91 5.53
CA ALA A 204 -23.02 17.12 6.47
C ALA A 204 -21.79 16.27 6.12
N VAL A 205 -21.98 15.02 5.66
CA VAL A 205 -20.90 14.17 5.12
C VAL A 205 -20.29 14.82 3.87
N LEU A 206 -21.10 15.26 2.90
CA LEU A 206 -20.61 15.95 1.71
C LEU A 206 -19.80 17.21 2.03
N ILE A 207 -20.27 18.03 2.98
CA ILE A 207 -19.56 19.25 3.41
C ILE A 207 -18.25 18.89 4.10
N HIS A 208 -18.24 17.84 4.94
CA HIS A 208 -17.01 17.34 5.55
C HIS A 208 -16.00 16.87 4.50
N ASP A 209 -16.43 16.03 3.56
CA ASP A 209 -15.58 15.49 2.50
C ASP A 209 -15.02 16.63 1.63
N ALA A 210 -15.85 17.61 1.27
CA ALA A 210 -15.42 18.80 0.53
C ALA A 210 -14.40 19.64 1.31
N ALA A 211 -14.65 19.90 2.59
CA ALA A 211 -13.77 20.69 3.43
C ALA A 211 -12.40 20.01 3.64
N VAL A 212 -12.39 18.72 3.96
CA VAL A 212 -11.13 17.97 4.17
C VAL A 212 -10.38 17.81 2.86
N CYS A 213 -11.06 17.50 1.74
CA CYS A 213 -10.43 17.42 0.42
C CYS A 213 -9.76 18.75 0.05
N LEU A 214 -10.46 19.88 0.23
CA LEU A 214 -9.91 21.22 -0.03
C LEU A 214 -8.71 21.53 0.87
N LEU A 215 -8.76 21.18 2.16
CA LEU A 215 -7.64 21.43 3.08
C LEU A 215 -6.41 20.59 2.73
N LEU A 216 -6.58 19.30 2.47
CA LEU A 216 -5.48 18.40 2.16
C LEU A 216 -4.88 18.72 0.78
N TYR A 217 -5.68 18.71 -0.29
CA TYR A 217 -5.20 19.02 -1.64
C TYR A 217 -4.81 20.49 -1.81
N GLY A 218 -5.44 21.41 -1.09
CA GLY A 218 -4.99 22.80 -1.03
C GLY A 218 -3.60 22.92 -0.40
N SER A 219 -3.30 22.13 0.63
CA SER A 219 -1.94 22.08 1.20
C SER A 219 -0.93 21.47 0.22
N ASN A 220 -1.32 20.45 -0.55
CA ASN A 220 -0.49 19.89 -1.63
C ASN A 220 -0.15 20.95 -2.68
N LEU A 221 -1.15 21.69 -3.15
CA LEU A 221 -0.97 22.74 -4.15
C LEU A 221 -0.09 23.89 -3.63
N ILE A 222 -0.27 24.32 -2.38
CA ILE A 222 0.57 25.34 -1.74
C ILE A 222 2.02 24.86 -1.61
N TYR A 223 2.22 23.61 -1.17
CA TYR A 223 3.54 23.01 -1.06
C TYR A 223 4.21 22.93 -2.44
N ALA A 224 3.50 22.44 -3.45
CA ALA A 224 4.01 22.30 -4.81
C ALA A 224 4.33 23.63 -5.48
N GLY A 225 3.46 24.64 -5.33
CA GLY A 225 3.72 25.99 -5.83
C GLY A 225 4.96 26.63 -5.19
N ARG A 226 5.25 26.33 -3.92
CA ARG A 226 6.46 26.81 -3.25
C ARG A 226 7.71 26.07 -3.71
N MET A 227 7.66 24.75 -3.83
CA MET A 227 8.85 23.92 -4.07
C MET A 227 9.22 23.78 -5.54
N ALA A 228 8.27 23.40 -6.40
CA ALA A 228 8.50 23.19 -7.84
C ALA A 228 8.02 24.38 -8.70
N GLY A 229 6.97 25.09 -8.24
CA GLY A 229 6.25 26.07 -9.05
C GLY A 229 5.14 25.42 -9.87
N ILE A 230 4.04 26.14 -10.08
CA ILE A 230 2.82 25.64 -10.76
C ILE A 230 2.53 26.33 -12.09
N GLY A 231 3.40 27.25 -12.52
CA GLY A 231 3.27 27.96 -13.80
C GLY A 231 2.01 28.83 -13.91
N ASN A 232 1.59 29.07 -15.15
CA ASN A 232 0.38 29.84 -15.44
C ASN A 232 -0.85 28.93 -15.48
N LEU A 233 -1.77 29.12 -14.53
CA LEU A 233 -3.00 28.31 -14.45
C LEU A 233 -4.00 28.56 -15.59
N SER A 234 -3.80 29.62 -16.40
CA SER A 234 -4.63 29.85 -17.59
C SER A 234 -4.14 29.09 -18.83
N ALA A 235 -2.97 28.45 -18.77
CA ALA A 235 -2.44 27.65 -19.87
C ALA A 235 -3.31 26.42 -20.13
N SER A 236 -3.23 25.88 -21.36
CA SER A 236 -3.95 24.65 -21.73
C SER A 236 -3.40 23.45 -20.98
N LEU A 237 -4.23 22.43 -20.74
CA LEU A 237 -3.81 21.21 -20.06
C LEU A 237 -2.69 20.47 -20.81
N GLN A 238 -2.76 20.46 -22.15
CA GLN A 238 -1.82 19.79 -23.04
C GLN A 238 -0.41 20.38 -23.01
N SER A 239 -0.28 21.57 -22.43
CA SER A 239 1.01 22.22 -22.20
C SER A 239 1.87 21.53 -21.13
N LEU A 240 1.29 20.59 -20.37
CA LEU A 240 2.04 19.70 -19.47
C LEU A 240 2.31 18.39 -20.19
N ALA A 241 3.58 18.02 -20.36
CA ALA A 241 3.98 16.82 -21.09
C ALA A 241 3.24 15.53 -20.65
N PRO A 242 3.05 15.25 -19.34
CA PRO A 242 2.32 14.06 -18.89
C PRO A 242 0.83 14.02 -19.29
N TYR A 243 0.25 15.16 -19.67
CA TYR A 243 -1.17 15.32 -20.01
C TYR A 243 -1.40 15.80 -21.44
N MET A 244 -0.37 15.76 -22.28
CA MET A 244 -0.40 16.17 -23.67
C MET A 244 -1.47 15.41 -24.48
N GLU A 245 -1.68 14.13 -24.15
CA GLU A 245 -2.68 13.27 -24.80
C GLU A 245 -4.12 13.62 -24.40
N SER A 246 -4.37 14.52 -23.44
CA SER A 246 -5.73 14.83 -23.03
C SER A 246 -6.55 15.43 -24.18
N SER A 247 -7.77 14.94 -24.37
CA SER A 247 -8.71 15.48 -25.36
C SER A 247 -9.51 16.70 -24.88
N PHE A 248 -9.29 17.16 -23.64
CA PHE A 248 -10.07 18.25 -23.05
C PHE A 248 -9.42 19.63 -23.33
N PRO A 249 -10.09 20.54 -24.08
CA PRO A 249 -9.59 21.91 -24.31
C PRO A 249 -9.85 22.80 -23.08
N ILE A 250 -9.24 22.46 -21.95
CA ILE A 250 -9.44 23.13 -20.67
C ILE A 250 -8.13 23.72 -20.15
N SER A 251 -8.24 24.82 -19.39
CA SER A 251 -7.10 25.39 -18.70
C SER A 251 -6.67 24.52 -17.50
N LEU A 252 -5.44 24.71 -17.04
CA LEU A 252 -4.92 24.06 -15.83
C LEU A 252 -5.77 24.37 -14.59
N ALA A 253 -6.28 25.61 -14.46
CA ALA A 253 -7.21 25.97 -13.39
C ALA A 253 -8.49 25.12 -13.44
N ALA A 254 -9.10 24.98 -14.62
CA ALA A 254 -10.31 24.20 -14.81
C ALA A 254 -10.06 22.70 -14.55
N PHE A 255 -8.90 22.18 -14.97
CA PHE A 255 -8.45 20.82 -14.67
C PHE A 255 -8.36 20.58 -13.15
N LEU A 256 -7.68 21.45 -12.40
CA LEU A 256 -7.57 21.32 -10.94
C LEU A 256 -8.94 21.33 -10.24
N VAL A 257 -9.84 22.23 -10.66
CA VAL A 257 -11.21 22.30 -10.13
C VAL A 257 -11.98 21.01 -10.44
N LEU A 258 -11.86 20.50 -11.66
CA LEU A 258 -12.54 19.28 -12.08
C LEU A 258 -12.03 18.06 -11.32
N CYS A 259 -10.71 17.93 -11.16
CA CYS A 259 -10.09 16.90 -10.31
C CYS A 259 -10.63 16.98 -8.88
N LEU A 260 -10.68 18.19 -8.29
CA LEU A 260 -11.17 18.39 -6.92
C LEU A 260 -12.65 17.99 -6.78
N ILE A 261 -13.52 18.45 -7.68
CA ILE A 261 -14.97 18.16 -7.64
C ILE A 261 -15.22 16.66 -7.79
N THR A 262 -14.57 16.00 -8.77
CA THR A 262 -14.71 14.56 -8.96
C THR A 262 -14.19 13.79 -7.75
N LYS A 263 -13.05 14.20 -7.16
CA LYS A 263 -12.50 13.56 -5.96
C LYS A 263 -13.44 13.69 -4.76
N ILE A 264 -14.06 14.86 -4.56
CA ILE A 264 -15.11 15.05 -3.54
C ILE A 264 -16.28 14.09 -3.78
N GLY A 265 -16.75 13.96 -5.03
CA GLY A 265 -17.82 13.04 -5.38
C GLY A 265 -17.48 11.57 -5.09
N VAL A 266 -16.26 11.13 -5.43
CA VAL A 266 -15.78 9.76 -5.19
C VAL A 266 -15.67 9.47 -3.69
N VAL A 267 -15.11 10.39 -2.91
CA VAL A 267 -14.98 10.25 -1.46
C VAL A 267 -16.35 10.27 -0.78
N PHE A 268 -17.27 11.11 -1.26
CA PHE A 268 -18.66 11.13 -0.81
C PHE A 268 -19.41 9.84 -1.10
N LEU A 269 -19.12 9.17 -2.23
CA LEU A 269 -19.66 7.85 -2.52
C LEU A 269 -19.28 6.82 -1.43
N LEU A 270 -18.03 6.83 -0.96
CA LEU A 270 -17.62 6.01 0.19
C LEU A 270 -18.39 6.44 1.46
N GLY A 271 -18.54 7.73 1.70
CA GLY A 271 -19.34 8.27 2.81
C GLY A 271 -20.80 7.77 2.80
N LEU A 272 -21.44 7.70 1.63
CA LEU A 272 -22.77 7.15 1.44
C LEU A 272 -22.81 5.64 1.71
N LEU A 273 -21.86 4.87 1.19
CA LEU A 273 -21.75 3.44 1.45
C LEU A 273 -21.63 3.16 2.96
N LEU A 274 -20.71 3.84 3.64
CA LEU A 274 -20.50 3.71 5.08
C LEU A 274 -21.76 4.10 5.87
N THR A 275 -22.42 5.19 5.47
CA THR A 275 -23.66 5.66 6.09
C THR A 275 -24.79 4.64 5.90
N ALA A 276 -24.96 4.09 4.70
CA ALA A 276 -25.96 3.06 4.41
C ALA A 276 -25.74 1.82 5.28
N CYS A 277 -24.50 1.34 5.37
CA CYS A 277 -24.13 0.22 6.23
C CYS A 277 -24.36 0.53 7.72
N ALA A 278 -24.06 1.75 8.18
CA ALA A 278 -24.26 2.15 9.57
C ALA A 278 -25.75 2.25 9.94
N VAL A 279 -26.58 2.74 9.02
CA VAL A 279 -28.04 2.76 9.17
C VAL A 279 -28.62 1.35 9.18
N TYR A 280 -28.18 0.47 8.27
CA TYR A 280 -28.69 -0.89 8.14
C TYR A 280 -28.22 -1.83 9.27
N SER A 281 -26.97 -1.70 9.72
CA SER A 281 -26.37 -2.67 10.64
C SER A 281 -26.80 -2.48 12.08
N ALA A 282 -27.03 -3.57 12.80
CA ALA A 282 -27.22 -3.54 14.25
C ALA A 282 -25.91 -3.52 15.04
N HIS A 283 -24.74 -3.50 14.37
CA HIS A 283 -23.42 -3.58 14.99
C HIS A 283 -22.54 -2.39 14.59
N SER A 284 -21.79 -1.85 15.55
CA SER A 284 -20.94 -0.66 15.37
C SER A 284 -19.76 -0.89 14.43
N PHE A 285 -19.23 -2.11 14.33
CA PHE A 285 -18.05 -2.42 13.50
C PHE A 285 -18.38 -2.78 12.04
N THR A 286 -19.66 -2.94 11.67
CA THR A 286 -20.03 -3.34 10.30
C THR A 286 -19.66 -2.31 9.24
N PRO A 287 -19.90 -1.00 9.43
CA PRO A 287 -19.53 0.01 8.43
C PRO A 287 -18.03 0.01 8.15
N THR A 288 -17.22 -0.09 9.21
CA THR A 288 -15.76 -0.16 9.08
C THR A 288 -15.32 -1.41 8.32
N LEU A 289 -15.88 -2.58 8.63
CA LEU A 289 -15.54 -3.83 7.94
C LEU A 289 -15.93 -3.80 6.46
N VAL A 290 -17.15 -3.36 6.14
CA VAL A 290 -17.62 -3.26 4.76
C VAL A 290 -16.82 -2.24 3.98
N GLY A 291 -16.50 -1.09 4.58
CA GLY A 291 -15.66 -0.08 3.94
C GLY A 291 -14.26 -0.59 3.61
N ILE A 292 -13.60 -1.27 4.56
CA ILE A 292 -12.27 -1.86 4.34
C ILE A 292 -12.33 -2.95 3.27
N ALA A 293 -13.34 -3.83 3.31
CA ALA A 293 -13.53 -4.87 2.30
C ALA A 293 -13.79 -4.27 0.91
N PHE A 294 -14.60 -3.22 0.82
CA PHE A 294 -14.88 -2.50 -0.42
C PHE A 294 -13.61 -1.87 -1.00
N LEU A 295 -12.82 -1.17 -0.17
CA LEU A 295 -11.55 -0.60 -0.60
C LEU A 295 -10.55 -1.71 -1.01
N GLY A 296 -10.36 -2.73 -0.17
CA GLY A 296 -9.45 -3.84 -0.47
C GLY A 296 -9.79 -4.56 -1.79
N LEU A 297 -11.07 -4.87 -2.02
CA LEU A 297 -11.51 -5.49 -3.27
C LEU A 297 -11.25 -4.58 -4.48
N ASN A 298 -11.57 -3.29 -4.38
CA ASN A 298 -11.33 -2.35 -5.47
C ASN A 298 -9.83 -2.13 -5.75
N TRP A 299 -8.99 -2.18 -4.71
CA TRP A 299 -7.54 -2.10 -4.86
C TRP A 299 -7.00 -3.32 -5.62
N ILE A 300 -7.51 -4.53 -5.31
CA ILE A 300 -7.17 -5.76 -6.03
C ILE A 300 -7.57 -5.65 -7.51
N LEU A 301 -8.80 -5.20 -7.79
CA LEU A 301 -9.29 -5.00 -9.16
C LEU A 301 -8.41 -4.01 -9.95
N TYR A 302 -7.97 -2.92 -9.31
CA TYR A 302 -7.14 -1.91 -9.95
C TYR A 302 -5.70 -2.40 -10.21
N THR A 303 -5.12 -3.12 -9.25
CA THR A 303 -3.69 -3.49 -9.25
C THR A 303 -3.40 -4.74 -10.09
N PHE A 304 -4.21 -5.80 -9.92
CA PHE A 304 -3.89 -7.12 -10.49
C PHE A 304 -4.46 -7.35 -11.89
N ILE A 305 -5.43 -6.54 -12.34
CA ILE A 305 -6.00 -6.67 -13.70
C ILE A 305 -5.07 -5.95 -14.70
N PRO A 306 -4.51 -6.64 -15.71
CA PRO A 306 -3.75 -5.98 -16.75
C PRO A 306 -4.65 -5.12 -17.66
N SER A 307 -4.14 -4.01 -18.18
CA SER A 307 -4.94 -3.08 -19.01
C SER A 307 -5.39 -3.69 -20.35
N TYR A 308 -4.68 -4.72 -20.83
CA TYR A 308 -5.01 -5.48 -22.05
C TYR A 308 -5.98 -6.65 -21.81
N SER A 309 -6.37 -6.91 -20.56
CA SER A 309 -7.29 -8.02 -20.23
C SER A 309 -8.71 -7.74 -20.73
N HIS A 310 -9.48 -8.79 -21.03
CA HIS A 310 -10.93 -8.70 -21.26
C HIS A 310 -11.69 -8.11 -20.07
N LEU A 311 -11.11 -8.15 -18.86
CA LEU A 311 -11.67 -7.57 -17.64
C LEU A 311 -11.21 -6.12 -17.39
N ASN A 312 -10.61 -5.43 -18.38
CA ASN A 312 -10.11 -4.07 -18.22
C ASN A 312 -11.17 -3.05 -17.76
N LEU A 313 -12.45 -3.30 -18.07
CA LEU A 313 -13.58 -2.49 -17.58
C LEU A 313 -13.60 -2.45 -16.05
N LEU A 314 -13.37 -3.57 -15.37
CA LEU A 314 -13.36 -3.64 -13.92
C LEU A 314 -12.20 -2.84 -13.31
N LYS A 315 -11.05 -2.79 -13.99
CA LYS A 315 -9.93 -1.94 -13.58
C LYS A 315 -10.26 -0.47 -13.73
N HIS A 316 -10.69 -0.05 -14.90
CA HIS A 316 -10.90 1.37 -15.21
C HIS A 316 -12.15 1.97 -14.57
N LEU A 317 -13.13 1.14 -14.19
CA LEU A 317 -14.33 1.53 -13.44
C LEU A 317 -14.23 1.26 -11.93
N SER A 318 -13.08 0.77 -11.44
CA SER A 318 -12.84 0.56 -10.01
C SER A 318 -12.82 1.88 -9.23
N TYR A 319 -13.10 1.81 -7.93
CA TYR A 319 -13.06 2.98 -7.04
C TYR A 319 -11.71 3.71 -7.05
N PHE A 320 -10.57 2.99 -7.10
CA PHE A 320 -9.25 3.61 -7.15
C PHE A 320 -8.97 4.29 -8.50
N SER A 321 -9.48 3.74 -9.60
CA SER A 321 -9.43 4.41 -10.91
C SER A 321 -10.22 5.72 -10.88
N MET A 322 -11.37 5.76 -10.21
CA MET A 322 -12.14 7.00 -10.02
C MET A 322 -11.43 8.01 -9.12
N LEU A 323 -10.71 7.53 -8.08
CA LEU A 323 -9.97 8.38 -7.14
C LEU A 323 -8.75 9.05 -7.79
N ARG A 324 -8.14 8.40 -8.81
CA ARG A 324 -7.08 8.95 -9.66
C ARG A 324 -7.60 9.93 -10.70
N THR A 325 -7.98 11.11 -10.22
CA THR A 325 -8.56 12.18 -11.03
C THR A 325 -7.55 12.81 -11.98
N ASP A 326 -6.26 12.76 -11.66
CA ASP A 326 -5.15 13.14 -12.55
C ASP A 326 -5.21 12.34 -13.85
N ALA A 327 -5.20 11.00 -13.73
CA ALA A 327 -5.23 10.11 -14.87
C ALA A 327 -6.55 10.25 -15.62
N LEU A 328 -7.68 10.36 -14.89
CA LEU A 328 -9.03 10.42 -15.46
C LEU A 328 -9.21 11.55 -16.49
N PHE A 329 -8.64 12.73 -16.22
CA PHE A 329 -8.75 13.91 -17.10
C PHE A 329 -7.47 14.19 -17.89
N GLY A 330 -6.32 13.77 -17.40
CA GLY A 330 -5.01 14.02 -18.01
C GLY A 330 -4.61 13.02 -19.10
N THR A 331 -5.13 11.79 -19.09
CA THR A 331 -4.81 10.77 -20.10
C THR A 331 -6.02 10.42 -20.95
N TYR A 332 -5.80 10.10 -22.23
CA TYR A 332 -6.87 9.67 -23.13
C TYR A 332 -6.97 8.15 -23.18
N LEU A 333 -8.18 7.62 -22.93
CA LEU A 333 -8.45 6.19 -23.05
C LEU A 333 -9.92 5.96 -23.39
N ASN A 334 -10.16 5.13 -24.40
CA ASN A 334 -11.46 4.56 -24.69
C ASN A 334 -11.56 3.12 -24.19
N LEU A 335 -12.68 2.82 -23.55
CA LEU A 335 -13.05 1.50 -23.08
C LEU A 335 -13.86 0.78 -24.16
N ASN A 336 -13.56 -0.49 -24.35
CA ASN A 336 -14.34 -1.37 -25.23
C ASN A 336 -15.59 -1.86 -24.50
N ILE A 337 -16.76 -1.38 -24.90
CA ILE A 337 -18.05 -1.89 -24.41
C ILE A 337 -18.78 -2.48 -25.61
N MET A 338 -18.89 -3.81 -25.66
CA MET A 338 -19.59 -4.54 -26.73
C MET A 338 -19.11 -4.18 -28.15
N GLY A 339 -17.81 -3.93 -28.33
CA GLY A 339 -17.22 -3.55 -29.62
C GLY A 339 -17.20 -2.05 -29.90
N PHE A 340 -17.84 -1.23 -29.07
CA PHE A 340 -17.90 0.22 -29.23
C PHE A 340 -16.93 0.95 -28.29
N PRO A 341 -16.23 2.00 -28.76
CA PRO A 341 -15.31 2.79 -27.95
C PRO A 341 -16.05 3.89 -27.16
N PHE A 342 -16.19 3.70 -25.86
CA PHE A 342 -16.69 4.74 -24.96
C PHE A 342 -15.55 5.39 -24.17
N SER A 343 -15.60 6.71 -23.97
CA SER A 343 -14.50 7.40 -23.29
C SER A 343 -14.51 7.00 -21.82
N ARG A 344 -13.33 6.66 -21.28
CA ARG A 344 -13.19 6.27 -19.87
C ARG A 344 -13.80 7.32 -18.95
N THR A 345 -13.54 8.59 -19.23
CA THR A 345 -14.01 9.71 -18.42
C THR A 345 -15.53 9.79 -18.38
N SER A 346 -16.21 9.69 -19.53
CA SER A 346 -17.68 9.70 -19.58
C SER A 346 -18.29 8.50 -18.87
N CYS A 347 -17.74 7.29 -19.09
CA CYS A 347 -18.19 6.09 -18.39
C CYS A 347 -18.07 6.23 -16.87
N VAL A 348 -16.93 6.73 -16.38
CA VAL A 348 -16.68 6.92 -14.95
C VAL A 348 -17.61 7.98 -14.36
N LEU A 349 -17.80 9.12 -15.01
CA LEU A 349 -18.68 10.19 -14.51
C LEU A 349 -20.16 9.76 -14.47
N VAL A 350 -20.64 9.07 -15.52
CA VAL A 350 -21.99 8.51 -15.54
C VAL A 350 -22.16 7.48 -14.43
N LEU A 351 -21.21 6.55 -14.29
CA LEU A 351 -21.24 5.55 -13.22
C LEU A 351 -21.22 6.21 -11.84
N LEU A 352 -20.40 7.25 -11.64
CA LEU A 352 -20.33 7.99 -10.38
C LEU A 352 -21.69 8.64 -10.04
N VAL A 353 -22.35 9.31 -10.99
CA VAL A 353 -23.68 9.91 -10.79
C VAL A 353 -24.74 8.85 -10.46
N LEU A 354 -24.71 7.70 -11.15
CA LEU A 354 -25.61 6.58 -10.88
C LEU A 354 -25.38 6.01 -9.48
N LEU A 355 -24.12 5.80 -9.07
CA LEU A 355 -23.78 5.27 -7.76
C LEU A 355 -24.10 6.27 -6.63
N LEU A 356 -23.88 7.57 -6.84
CA LEU A 356 -24.24 8.62 -5.87
C LEU A 356 -25.75 8.71 -5.68
N SER A 357 -26.52 8.71 -6.76
CA SER A 357 -27.99 8.74 -6.69
C SER A 357 -28.56 7.48 -6.04
N ALA A 358 -28.06 6.30 -6.42
CA ALA A 358 -28.43 5.02 -5.80
C ALA A 358 -28.04 4.98 -4.31
N GLY A 359 -26.84 5.43 -3.95
CA GLY A 359 -26.36 5.48 -2.57
C GLY A 359 -27.21 6.43 -1.70
N PHE A 360 -27.53 7.61 -2.21
CA PHE A 360 -28.38 8.59 -1.53
C PHE A 360 -29.79 8.04 -1.30
N ALA A 361 -30.40 7.44 -2.34
CA ALA A 361 -31.70 6.79 -2.24
C ALA A 361 -31.66 5.61 -1.24
N ALA A 362 -30.62 4.78 -1.31
CA ALA A 362 -30.44 3.64 -0.41
C ALA A 362 -30.38 4.09 1.06
N VAL A 363 -29.57 5.10 1.40
CA VAL A 363 -29.50 5.62 2.78
C VAL A 363 -30.88 6.05 3.28
N LEU A 364 -31.64 6.80 2.47
CA LEU A 364 -32.96 7.28 2.88
C LEU A 364 -33.98 6.14 3.02
N LEU A 365 -34.03 5.20 2.07
CA LEU A 365 -34.93 4.07 2.10
C LEU A 365 -34.59 3.12 3.27
N LEU A 366 -33.30 2.85 3.50
CA LEU A 366 -32.83 2.05 4.62
C LEU A 366 -33.21 2.68 5.96
N PHE A 367 -33.17 4.01 6.08
CA PHE A 367 -33.62 4.68 7.31
C PHE A 367 -35.14 4.67 7.47
N ARG A 368 -35.88 4.91 6.38
CA ARG A 368 -37.35 4.98 6.36
C ARG A 368 -38.00 3.64 6.71
N TYR A 369 -37.49 2.55 6.14
CA TYR A 369 -38.04 1.20 6.27
C TYR A 369 -37.24 0.31 7.23
N GLY A 370 -36.07 0.78 7.68
CA GLY A 370 -35.25 0.06 8.64
C GLY A 370 -35.88 0.02 10.03
N ASN A 371 -35.76 -1.13 10.69
CA ASN A 371 -36.27 -1.37 12.05
C ASN A 371 -35.14 -1.43 13.09
N ARG A 372 -33.89 -1.18 12.68
CA ARG A 372 -32.68 -1.25 13.53
C ARG A 372 -32.23 0.15 13.91
N LEU A 373 -33.01 0.82 14.75
CA LEU A 373 -32.77 2.20 15.16
C LEU A 373 -31.74 2.33 16.29
N SER A 374 -31.57 1.28 17.10
CA SER A 374 -30.49 1.19 18.07
C SER A 374 -29.50 0.09 17.66
N ILE A 375 -28.27 0.19 18.15
CA ILE A 375 -27.33 -0.91 18.07
C ILE A 375 -27.89 -2.03 18.95
N LYS A 376 -28.35 -3.12 18.32
CA LYS A 376 -28.89 -4.25 19.08
C LYS A 376 -27.75 -4.86 19.89
N GLN A 377 -27.89 -4.81 21.21
CA GLN A 377 -27.21 -5.73 22.10
C GLN A 377 -27.89 -7.10 22.00
N THR A 378 -27.84 -7.74 20.83
CA THR A 378 -28.29 -9.13 20.72
C THR A 378 -27.07 -10.03 20.83
N SER A 379 -27.06 -10.77 21.94
CA SER A 379 -26.52 -12.12 22.00
C SER A 379 -26.87 -12.88 20.71
N GLY A 380 -25.88 -13.24 19.90
CA GLY A 380 -26.14 -14.10 18.74
C GLY A 380 -26.65 -15.48 19.17
N HIS A 381 -27.09 -16.28 18.20
CA HIS A 381 -27.50 -17.67 18.39
C HIS A 381 -26.38 -18.55 18.98
N PHE A 382 -25.11 -18.18 18.76
CA PHE A 382 -23.94 -18.71 19.47
C PHE A 382 -23.80 -18.05 20.85
N ARG A 383 -24.71 -18.36 21.77
CA ARG A 383 -24.44 -18.14 23.20
C ARG A 383 -23.61 -19.32 23.68
N LEU A 384 -22.30 -19.15 23.77
CA LEU A 384 -21.56 -19.97 24.74
C LEU A 384 -22.19 -19.66 26.11
N PRO A 385 -22.82 -20.65 26.76
CA PRO A 385 -23.52 -20.42 28.02
C PRO A 385 -22.55 -19.81 29.01
N PHE A 386 -22.89 -18.61 29.47
CA PHE A 386 -22.13 -17.95 30.51
C PHE A 386 -22.37 -18.70 31.81
N HIS A 387 -21.36 -19.46 32.25
CA HIS A 387 -21.39 -20.10 33.56
C HIS A 387 -20.79 -19.15 34.58
N PRO A 388 -21.52 -18.77 35.64
CA PRO A 388 -21.00 -17.88 36.67
C PRO A 388 -19.76 -18.52 37.32
N HIS A 389 -18.70 -17.73 37.42
CA HIS A 389 -17.42 -18.14 37.97
C HIS A 389 -16.83 -16.98 38.76
N ASN A 390 -15.92 -17.27 39.70
CA ASN A 390 -15.35 -16.26 40.59
C ASN A 390 -14.10 -15.56 40.03
N SER A 391 -13.60 -15.99 38.87
CA SER A 391 -12.38 -15.46 38.26
C SER A 391 -12.67 -14.24 37.38
N LEU A 392 -12.21 -13.06 37.80
CA LEU A 392 -12.34 -11.83 37.02
C LEU A 392 -11.64 -11.93 35.64
N PHE A 393 -10.55 -12.70 35.53
CA PHE A 393 -9.87 -12.95 34.26
C PHE A 393 -10.79 -13.59 33.22
N ARG A 394 -11.56 -14.62 33.62
CA ARG A 394 -12.47 -15.33 32.73
C ARG A 394 -13.69 -14.47 32.35
N HIS A 395 -14.16 -13.60 33.25
CA HIS A 395 -15.25 -12.65 32.97
C HIS A 395 -14.84 -11.62 31.93
N GLU A 396 -13.69 -10.96 32.13
CA GLU A 396 -13.17 -10.00 31.17
C GLU A 396 -12.76 -10.70 29.87
N GLY A 397 -12.24 -11.92 29.94
CA GLY A 397 -11.97 -12.78 28.79
C GLY A 397 -13.22 -13.03 27.95
N TYR A 398 -14.32 -13.48 28.58
CA TYR A 398 -15.61 -13.68 27.90
C TYR A 398 -16.11 -12.38 27.27
N LYS A 399 -16.02 -11.27 27.99
CA LYS A 399 -16.49 -9.96 27.53
C LYS A 399 -15.71 -9.47 26.30
N ILE A 400 -14.39 -9.56 26.32
CA ILE A 400 -13.54 -9.13 25.21
C ILE A 400 -13.64 -10.10 24.04
N LEU A 401 -13.42 -11.39 24.27
CA LEU A 401 -13.28 -12.37 23.19
C LEU A 401 -14.62 -12.75 22.57
N ILE A 402 -15.65 -12.95 23.39
CA ILE A 402 -16.96 -13.45 22.91
C ILE A 402 -17.94 -12.28 22.76
N ALA A 403 -18.21 -11.53 23.83
CA ALA A 403 -19.25 -10.50 23.79
C ALA A 403 -18.91 -9.33 22.85
N SER A 404 -17.62 -8.93 22.78
CA SER A 404 -17.13 -7.89 21.87
C SER A 404 -16.66 -8.43 20.51
N ARG A 405 -16.76 -9.75 20.28
CA ARG A 405 -16.34 -10.45 19.06
C ARG A 405 -14.83 -10.37 18.75
N GLY A 406 -14.00 -10.06 19.75
CA GLY A 406 -12.55 -10.03 19.59
C GLY A 406 -12.00 -11.37 19.06
N LEU A 407 -12.57 -12.51 19.48
CA LEU A 407 -12.14 -13.84 19.03
C LEU A 407 -12.33 -14.03 17.52
N LEU A 408 -13.42 -13.53 16.94
CA LEU A 408 -13.66 -13.65 15.50
C LEU A 408 -12.60 -12.88 14.69
N ILE A 409 -12.20 -11.71 15.18
CA ILE A 409 -11.13 -10.91 14.56
C ILE A 409 -9.79 -11.63 14.70
N LEU A 410 -9.45 -12.11 15.90
CA LEU A 410 -8.21 -12.86 16.14
C LEU A 410 -8.12 -14.12 15.26
N LEU A 411 -9.21 -14.87 15.11
CA LEU A 411 -9.28 -16.05 14.25
C LEU A 411 -9.14 -15.69 12.76
N ALA A 412 -9.82 -14.64 12.30
CA ALA A 412 -9.70 -14.19 10.91
C ALA A 412 -8.25 -13.82 10.56
N PHE A 413 -7.57 -13.07 11.44
CA PHE A 413 -6.15 -12.73 11.24
C PHE A 413 -5.23 -13.92 11.43
N ALA A 414 -5.54 -14.87 12.32
CA ALA A 414 -4.78 -16.12 12.43
C ALA A 414 -4.81 -16.93 11.11
N VAL A 415 -5.98 -16.99 10.45
CA VAL A 415 -6.12 -17.62 9.13
C VAL A 415 -5.34 -16.85 8.07
N LEU A 416 -5.42 -15.52 8.06
CA LEU A 416 -4.66 -14.70 7.09
C LEU A 416 -3.14 -14.87 7.25
N LEU A 417 -2.64 -14.84 8.48
CA LEU A 417 -1.22 -15.07 8.78
C LEU A 417 -0.78 -16.48 8.38
N GLY A 418 -1.62 -17.49 8.64
CA GLY A 418 -1.34 -18.86 8.22
C GLY A 418 -1.37 -19.04 6.70
N TRP A 419 -2.32 -18.40 6.01
CA TRP A 419 -2.41 -18.42 4.55
C TRP A 419 -1.21 -17.75 3.90
N ASP A 420 -0.77 -16.59 4.40
CA ASP A 420 0.43 -15.90 3.87
C ASP A 420 1.69 -16.76 4.05
N ALA A 421 1.87 -17.36 5.22
CA ALA A 421 3.06 -18.16 5.52
C ALA A 421 3.08 -19.51 4.78
N LEU A 422 1.95 -20.23 4.74
CA LEU A 422 1.87 -21.57 4.14
C LEU A 422 1.59 -21.54 2.63
N GLY A 423 1.03 -20.45 2.11
CA GLY A 423 0.78 -20.28 0.68
C GLY A 423 2.03 -19.95 -0.14
N LYS A 424 3.17 -19.69 0.52
CA LYS A 424 4.45 -19.40 -0.14
C LYS A 424 5.12 -20.68 -0.58
N ASN A 425 5.44 -20.73 -1.87
CA ASN A 425 6.19 -21.82 -2.48
C ASN A 425 7.68 -21.51 -2.40
N TYR A 426 8.35 -22.08 -1.40
CA TYR A 426 9.80 -22.12 -1.35
C TYR A 426 10.28 -23.20 -2.32
N THR A 427 10.81 -22.81 -3.47
CA THR A 427 11.38 -23.75 -4.45
C THR A 427 12.86 -23.43 -4.63
N PRO A 428 13.78 -24.35 -4.25
CA PRO A 428 15.20 -24.13 -4.42
C PRO A 428 15.54 -24.20 -5.91
N SER A 429 16.28 -23.20 -6.40
CA SER A 429 16.85 -23.22 -7.74
C SER A 429 17.84 -24.39 -7.89
N ALA A 430 18.16 -24.79 -9.12
CA ALA A 430 19.13 -25.86 -9.34
C ALA A 430 20.48 -25.57 -8.65
N GLY A 431 20.91 -24.31 -8.63
CA GLY A 431 22.13 -23.89 -7.94
C GLY A 431 22.02 -23.94 -6.41
N GLU A 432 20.88 -23.55 -5.86
CA GLU A 432 20.64 -23.69 -4.42
C GLU A 432 20.56 -25.17 -4.00
N GLN A 433 20.04 -26.05 -4.85
CA GLN A 433 20.05 -27.51 -4.61
C GLN A 433 21.48 -28.07 -4.61
N TYR A 434 22.33 -27.63 -5.55
CA TYR A 434 23.75 -27.97 -5.54
C TYR A 434 24.41 -27.51 -4.24
N TYR A 435 24.24 -26.24 -3.86
CA TYR A 435 24.77 -25.68 -2.62
C TYR A 435 24.28 -26.44 -1.39
N GLN A 436 22.98 -26.72 -1.31
CA GLN A 436 22.36 -27.51 -0.25
C GLN A 436 22.99 -28.91 -0.12
N SER A 437 23.12 -29.63 -1.23
CA SER A 437 23.68 -30.99 -1.22
C SER A 437 25.14 -31.00 -0.74
N MET A 438 25.93 -30.03 -1.19
CA MET A 438 27.32 -29.88 -0.80
C MET A 438 27.44 -29.52 0.69
N MET A 439 26.69 -28.52 1.15
CA MET A 439 26.74 -28.05 2.53
C MET A 439 26.26 -29.09 3.54
N LEU A 440 25.19 -29.83 3.23
CA LEU A 440 24.73 -30.93 4.09
C LEU A 440 25.78 -32.04 4.22
N SER A 441 26.60 -32.25 3.18
CA SER A 441 27.70 -33.21 3.23
C SER A 441 28.92 -32.71 4.04
N LEU A 442 29.03 -31.40 4.22
CA LEU A 442 30.13 -30.73 4.93
C LEU A 442 29.76 -30.29 6.35
N GLU A 443 28.48 -30.37 6.73
CA GLU A 443 27.91 -29.83 7.97
C GLU A 443 28.68 -30.25 9.23
N GLY A 444 28.90 -29.30 10.15
CA GLY A 444 29.68 -29.49 11.37
C GLY A 444 31.17 -29.09 11.23
N GLU A 445 32.03 -29.63 12.10
CA GLU A 445 33.46 -29.27 12.16
C GLU A 445 34.25 -29.67 10.89
N LEU A 446 35.31 -28.92 10.58
CA LEU A 446 36.21 -29.21 9.47
C LEU A 446 37.06 -30.45 9.79
N THR A 447 36.96 -31.47 8.93
CA THR A 447 37.80 -32.68 8.99
C THR A 447 38.65 -32.79 7.72
N GLY A 448 39.73 -33.58 7.78
CA GLY A 448 40.60 -33.78 6.61
C GLY A 448 39.87 -34.37 5.38
N GLU A 449 38.84 -35.20 5.61
CA GLU A 449 37.99 -35.74 4.54
C GLU A 449 37.15 -34.65 3.86
N LYS A 450 36.59 -33.72 4.63
CA LYS A 450 35.82 -32.58 4.12
C LYS A 450 36.71 -31.60 3.36
N GLU A 451 37.91 -31.34 3.86
CA GLU A 451 38.91 -30.54 3.18
C GLU A 451 39.32 -31.14 1.83
N ALA A 452 39.58 -32.44 1.80
CA ALA A 452 39.91 -33.14 0.56
C ALA A 452 38.78 -33.05 -0.48
N ARG A 453 37.52 -33.14 -0.05
CA ARG A 453 36.35 -32.96 -0.92
C ARG A 453 36.27 -31.57 -1.52
N ILE A 454 36.46 -30.52 -0.73
CA ILE A 454 36.43 -29.13 -1.21
C ILE A 454 37.56 -28.89 -2.22
N LYS A 455 38.77 -29.38 -1.92
CA LYS A 455 39.91 -29.28 -2.85
C LYS A 455 39.67 -30.04 -4.15
N ALA A 456 39.09 -31.24 -4.09
CA ALA A 456 38.74 -32.01 -5.28
C ALA A 456 37.70 -31.29 -6.15
N GLU A 457 36.69 -30.70 -5.53
CA GLU A 457 35.67 -29.92 -6.23
C GLU A 457 36.26 -28.66 -6.86
N GLN A 458 37.17 -27.96 -6.16
CA GLN A 458 37.91 -26.82 -6.72
C GLN A 458 38.77 -27.25 -7.92
N SER A 459 39.49 -28.38 -7.82
CA SER A 459 40.28 -28.90 -8.94
C SER A 459 39.42 -29.23 -10.16
N ARG A 460 38.18 -29.71 -9.98
CA ARG A 460 37.23 -29.94 -11.07
C ARG A 460 36.92 -28.63 -11.82
N TYR A 461 36.70 -27.54 -11.08
CA TYR A 461 36.44 -26.23 -11.68
C TYR A 461 37.68 -25.62 -12.33
N ASP A 462 38.85 -25.75 -11.71
CA ASP A 462 40.12 -25.29 -12.29
C ASP A 462 40.42 -25.99 -13.63
N GLU A 463 40.13 -27.30 -13.71
CA GLU A 463 40.24 -28.05 -14.96
C GLU A 463 39.28 -27.52 -16.03
N ALA A 464 38.02 -27.27 -15.68
CA ALA A 464 37.03 -26.71 -16.62
C ALA A 464 37.46 -25.34 -17.16
N PHE A 465 37.97 -24.44 -16.30
CA PHE A 465 38.52 -23.14 -16.74
C PHE A 465 39.73 -23.31 -17.67
N ALA A 466 40.67 -24.19 -17.32
CA ALA A 466 41.85 -24.44 -18.14
C ALA A 466 41.52 -25.01 -19.53
N GLN A 467 40.48 -25.84 -19.63
CA GLN A 467 40.02 -26.37 -20.93
C GLN A 467 39.37 -25.30 -21.80
N ILE A 468 38.59 -24.39 -21.21
CA ILE A 468 38.02 -23.25 -21.94
C ILE A 468 39.13 -22.35 -22.48
N GLU A 469 40.12 -22.01 -21.65
CA GLU A 469 41.26 -21.18 -22.06
C GLU A 469 42.06 -21.84 -23.20
N ARG A 470 42.23 -23.17 -23.16
CA ARG A 470 42.83 -23.92 -24.26
C ARG A 470 42.03 -23.81 -25.56
N ILE A 471 40.71 -23.89 -25.48
CA ILE A 471 39.82 -23.76 -26.65
C ILE A 471 39.89 -22.33 -27.21
N ASP A 472 39.93 -21.32 -26.36
CA ASP A 472 40.12 -19.91 -26.75
C ASP A 472 41.44 -19.69 -27.49
N GLN A 473 42.53 -20.26 -26.97
CA GLN A 473 43.84 -20.20 -27.63
C GLN A 473 43.82 -20.89 -28.99
N MET A 474 43.20 -22.08 -29.10
CA MET A 474 43.07 -22.79 -30.38
C MET A 474 42.25 -22.01 -31.42
N ALA A 475 41.22 -21.28 -30.99
CA ALA A 475 40.44 -20.41 -31.87
C ALA A 475 41.22 -19.15 -32.29
N ALA A 476 41.95 -18.52 -31.35
CA ALA A 476 42.78 -17.34 -31.61
C ALA A 476 43.96 -17.65 -32.55
N ASP A 477 44.54 -18.84 -32.45
CA ASP A 477 45.61 -19.32 -33.34
C ASP A 477 45.10 -19.77 -34.74
N GLY A 478 43.78 -19.73 -34.96
CA GLY A 478 43.14 -20.11 -36.23
C GLY A 478 43.05 -21.63 -36.47
N ASN A 479 43.33 -22.46 -35.46
CA ASN A 479 43.30 -23.93 -35.56
C ASN A 479 41.87 -24.48 -35.62
N ILE A 480 40.90 -23.76 -35.08
CA ILE A 480 39.46 -24.09 -35.14
C ILE A 480 38.66 -22.83 -35.48
N SER A 481 37.48 -23.01 -36.11
CA SER A 481 36.57 -21.89 -36.32
C SER A 481 35.96 -21.43 -34.99
N GLU A 482 35.64 -20.14 -34.87
CA GLU A 482 35.01 -19.56 -33.67
C GLU A 482 33.72 -20.31 -33.28
N SER A 483 32.88 -20.63 -34.28
CA SER A 483 31.66 -21.43 -34.08
C SER A 483 31.92 -22.84 -33.54
N THR A 484 33.04 -23.47 -33.95
CA THR A 484 33.46 -24.78 -33.44
C THR A 484 33.98 -24.65 -32.02
N GLY A 485 34.77 -23.61 -31.72
CA GLY A 485 35.24 -23.32 -30.37
C GLY A 485 34.09 -23.11 -29.39
N ASP A 486 33.07 -22.35 -29.76
CA ASP A 486 31.90 -22.11 -28.91
C ASP A 486 31.13 -23.40 -28.61
N SER A 487 30.94 -24.28 -29.61
CA SER A 487 30.32 -25.60 -29.39
C SER A 487 31.13 -26.51 -28.46
N MET A 488 32.47 -26.42 -28.52
CA MET A 488 33.36 -27.22 -27.66
C MET A 488 33.38 -26.72 -26.21
N LYS A 489 33.03 -25.44 -25.96
CA LYS A 489 32.95 -24.87 -24.61
C LYS A 489 31.64 -25.17 -23.90
N GLU A 490 30.58 -25.53 -24.62
CA GLU A 490 29.23 -25.70 -24.07
C GLU A 490 29.14 -26.69 -22.88
N PRO A 491 29.83 -27.86 -22.88
CA PRO A 491 29.86 -28.75 -21.73
C PRO A 491 30.54 -28.12 -20.50
N TRP A 492 31.63 -27.39 -20.72
CA TRP A 492 32.38 -26.71 -19.65
C TRP A 492 31.61 -25.54 -19.06
N TYR A 493 30.93 -24.75 -19.90
CA TYR A 493 30.01 -23.71 -19.42
C TYR A 493 28.86 -24.27 -18.60
N SER A 494 28.35 -25.45 -18.98
CA SER A 494 27.30 -26.14 -18.20
C SER A 494 27.81 -26.58 -16.81
N GLU A 495 29.06 -27.02 -16.70
CA GLU A 495 29.69 -27.33 -15.41
C GLU A 495 29.94 -26.06 -14.58
N LEU A 496 30.48 -25.00 -15.21
CA LEU A 496 30.75 -23.70 -14.59
C LEU A 496 29.49 -22.96 -14.12
N ALA A 497 28.30 -23.34 -14.62
CA ALA A 497 27.04 -22.74 -14.20
C ALA A 497 26.82 -22.79 -12.67
N PHE A 498 27.40 -23.79 -11.99
CA PHE A 498 27.31 -23.96 -10.54
C PHE A 498 28.50 -23.34 -9.77
N TYR A 499 29.52 -22.85 -10.46
CA TYR A 499 30.72 -22.30 -9.83
C TYR A 499 30.44 -21.15 -8.84
N PRO A 500 29.53 -20.19 -9.11
CA PRO A 500 29.17 -19.16 -8.13
C PRO A 500 28.60 -19.72 -6.82
N TRP A 501 27.92 -20.86 -6.87
CA TRP A 501 27.39 -21.54 -5.70
C TRP A 501 28.48 -22.27 -4.92
N PHE A 502 29.47 -22.83 -5.63
CA PHE A 502 30.66 -23.38 -5.00
C PHE A 502 31.53 -22.30 -4.35
N GLN A 503 31.69 -21.12 -4.95
CA GLN A 503 32.38 -19.98 -4.34
C GLN A 503 31.79 -19.60 -2.97
N ARG A 504 30.48 -19.73 -2.79
CA ARG A 504 29.83 -19.54 -1.48
C ARG A 504 30.29 -20.57 -0.44
N VAL A 505 30.50 -21.83 -0.85
CA VAL A 505 31.09 -22.89 0.00
C VAL A 505 32.54 -22.58 0.33
N GLN A 506 33.32 -22.15 -0.67
CA GLN A 506 34.73 -21.78 -0.49
C GLN A 506 34.89 -20.62 0.48
N THR A 507 34.03 -19.62 0.39
CA THR A 507 34.02 -18.47 1.31
C THR A 507 33.84 -18.94 2.76
N GLN A 508 32.95 -19.92 3.01
CA GLN A 508 32.83 -20.51 4.35
C GLN A 508 34.06 -21.32 4.75
N TYR A 509 34.65 -22.09 3.82
CA TYR A 509 35.85 -22.89 4.08
C TYR A 509 37.07 -22.03 4.46
N GLU A 510 37.41 -21.02 3.66
CA GLU A 510 38.51 -20.08 3.92
C GLU A 510 38.33 -19.37 5.26
N ARG A 511 37.09 -19.07 5.59
CA ARG A 511 36.74 -18.48 6.88
C ARG A 511 36.96 -19.45 8.04
N ILE A 512 36.51 -20.69 7.92
CA ILE A 512 36.71 -21.69 8.98
C ILE A 512 38.21 -21.94 9.21
N LEU A 513 39.04 -21.85 8.17
CA LEU A 513 40.50 -21.92 8.30
C LEU A 513 41.12 -20.74 9.06
N SER A 514 40.59 -19.52 8.87
CA SER A 514 41.15 -18.30 9.48
C SER A 514 40.64 -18.04 10.89
N ASP A 515 39.32 -18.12 11.09
CA ASP A 515 38.65 -17.70 12.33
C ASP A 515 38.13 -18.89 13.17
N GLY A 516 38.18 -20.11 12.62
CA GLY A 516 37.50 -21.27 13.19
C GLY A 516 35.98 -21.24 12.93
N GLY A 517 35.29 -22.32 13.30
CA GLY A 517 33.84 -22.44 13.14
C GLY A 517 33.42 -23.80 12.61
N VAL A 518 32.17 -23.87 12.14
CA VAL A 518 31.55 -25.08 11.60
C VAL A 518 30.82 -24.74 10.31
N PHE A 519 30.76 -25.68 9.37
CA PHE A 519 29.95 -25.53 8.17
C PHE A 519 28.47 -25.58 8.53
N ILE A 520 27.71 -24.62 8.02
CA ILE A 520 26.27 -24.54 8.24
C ILE A 520 25.57 -24.22 6.92
N TYR A 521 24.57 -25.03 6.59
CA TYR A 521 23.62 -24.66 5.56
C TYR A 521 22.71 -23.53 6.05
N ASP A 522 23.00 -22.31 5.61
CA ASP A 522 22.51 -21.04 6.15
C ASP A 522 21.18 -20.58 5.56
N THR A 523 20.82 -21.02 4.35
CA THR A 523 19.67 -20.48 3.59
C THR A 523 18.35 -20.53 4.37
N GLY A 524 18.04 -21.64 5.05
CA GLY A 524 16.82 -21.75 5.87
C GLY A 524 16.78 -20.74 7.03
N TYR A 525 17.90 -20.54 7.70
CA TYR A 525 18.04 -19.55 8.78
C TYR A 525 17.88 -18.12 8.27
N LEU A 526 18.41 -17.81 7.08
CA LEU A 526 18.30 -16.49 6.47
C LEU A 526 16.87 -16.12 6.07
N TYR A 527 16.09 -17.08 5.54
CA TYR A 527 14.66 -16.87 5.36
C TYR A 527 13.99 -16.63 6.71
N LEU A 528 14.19 -17.50 7.71
CA LEU A 528 13.51 -17.40 9.00
C LEU A 528 13.78 -16.05 9.71
N LEU A 529 15.00 -15.52 9.57
CA LEU A 529 15.45 -14.25 10.14
C LEU A 529 15.06 -13.02 9.29
N GLY A 530 14.39 -13.20 8.15
CA GLY A 530 13.92 -12.11 7.28
C GLY A 530 15.04 -11.38 6.53
N ARG A 531 16.07 -12.11 6.09
CA ARG A 531 17.17 -11.58 5.25
C ARG A 531 16.95 -11.82 3.77
N MET A 532 16.22 -12.87 3.41
CA MET A 532 15.94 -13.24 2.01
C MET A 532 14.59 -12.69 1.51
N ASP A 533 13.73 -12.23 2.41
CA ASP A 533 12.39 -11.71 2.12
C ASP A 533 11.99 -10.59 3.11
N ASP A 534 10.97 -9.81 2.75
CA ASP A 534 10.42 -8.70 3.58
C ASP A 534 9.18 -9.14 4.39
N ASP A 535 8.98 -10.45 4.56
CA ASP A 535 7.80 -11.08 5.14
C ASP A 535 7.49 -10.65 6.58
N LEU A 536 8.55 -10.38 7.36
CA LEU A 536 8.40 -9.88 8.72
C LEU A 536 7.60 -8.56 8.73
N LEU A 537 7.73 -7.70 7.71
CA LEU A 537 7.04 -6.40 7.66
C LEU A 537 5.55 -6.60 7.45
N THR A 538 5.19 -7.52 6.55
CA THR A 538 3.81 -7.92 6.30
C THR A 538 3.18 -8.55 7.53
N ASN A 539 3.90 -9.43 8.23
CA ASN A 539 3.44 -10.01 9.49
C ASN A 539 3.20 -8.95 10.56
N LEU A 540 4.11 -7.99 10.72
CA LEU A 540 3.94 -6.89 11.66
C LEU A 540 2.72 -6.01 11.33
N LEU A 541 2.48 -5.74 10.04
CA LEU A 541 1.30 -4.99 9.60
C LEU A 541 0.01 -5.75 9.95
N LEU A 542 -0.07 -7.04 9.61
CA LEU A 542 -1.23 -7.88 9.91
C LEU A 542 -1.48 -8.00 11.42
N LEU A 543 -0.43 -8.15 12.23
CA LEU A 543 -0.53 -8.16 13.69
C LEU A 543 -1.00 -6.80 14.25
N SER A 544 -0.49 -5.69 13.70
CA SER A 544 -0.89 -4.33 14.10
C SER A 544 -2.37 -4.09 13.81
N LEU A 545 -2.83 -4.45 12.61
CA LEU A 545 -4.24 -4.38 12.22
C LEU A 545 -5.11 -5.26 13.12
N CYS A 546 -4.69 -6.50 13.36
CA CYS A 546 -5.37 -7.46 14.23
C CYS A 546 -5.65 -6.84 15.61
N PHE A 547 -4.62 -6.30 16.28
CA PHE A 547 -4.77 -5.72 17.61
C PHE A 547 -5.53 -4.41 17.62
N CYS A 548 -5.39 -3.56 16.58
CA CYS A 548 -6.21 -2.35 16.43
C CYS A 548 -7.70 -2.71 16.38
N PHE A 549 -8.10 -3.65 15.53
CA PHE A 549 -9.51 -4.04 15.40
C PHE A 549 -10.03 -4.80 16.61
N ALA A 550 -9.24 -5.72 17.17
CA ALA A 550 -9.66 -6.55 18.30
C ALA A 550 -9.76 -5.75 19.61
N PHE A 551 -8.85 -4.79 19.84
CA PHE A 551 -8.69 -4.16 21.16
C PHE A 551 -9.09 -2.68 21.24
N ALA A 552 -9.39 -1.99 20.13
CA ALA A 552 -9.77 -0.56 20.17
C ALA A 552 -10.98 -0.26 21.08
N ASN A 553 -11.94 -1.19 21.22
CA ASN A 553 -13.09 -0.98 22.10
C ASN A 553 -12.88 -1.45 23.54
N VAL A 554 -11.75 -2.09 23.87
CA VAL A 554 -11.61 -2.83 25.13
C VAL A 554 -11.71 -1.91 26.35
N MET A 555 -11.08 -0.74 26.35
CA MET A 555 -11.16 0.20 27.47
C MET A 555 -12.28 1.23 27.30
N ALA A 556 -12.63 1.57 26.06
CA ALA A 556 -13.70 2.52 25.77
C ALA A 556 -15.11 2.00 26.06
N MET A 557 -15.29 0.66 26.15
CA MET A 557 -16.61 0.03 26.30
C MET A 557 -17.38 0.46 27.56
N GLU A 558 -16.71 0.68 28.69
CA GLU A 558 -17.38 1.07 29.93
C GLU A 558 -17.75 2.55 29.93
N ASP A 559 -16.88 3.41 29.36
CA ASP A 559 -17.15 4.83 29.23
C ASP A 559 -18.31 5.09 28.28
N SER A 560 -18.37 4.40 27.14
CA SER A 560 -19.48 4.56 26.18
C SER A 560 -20.83 4.17 26.75
N LYS A 561 -20.84 3.30 27.78
CA LYS A 561 -22.03 2.82 28.47
C LYS A 561 -22.28 3.47 29.84
N GLY A 562 -21.40 4.37 30.29
CA GLY A 562 -21.48 4.98 31.62
C GLY A 562 -21.37 3.99 32.79
N LEU A 563 -20.83 2.79 32.56
CA LEU A 563 -20.79 1.70 33.55
C LEU A 563 -19.76 1.91 34.65
N TRP A 564 -18.83 2.85 34.47
CA TRP A 564 -17.79 3.10 35.45
C TRP A 564 -18.35 3.48 36.82
N GLY A 565 -19.44 4.25 36.89
CA GLY A 565 -20.07 4.62 38.17
C GLY A 565 -20.54 3.42 38.99
N LEU A 566 -21.04 2.38 38.33
CA LEU A 566 -21.45 1.13 38.98
C LEU A 566 -20.23 0.29 39.37
N LEU A 567 -19.27 0.12 38.46
CA LEU A 567 -18.08 -0.71 38.67
C LEU A 567 -17.17 -0.13 39.76
N SER A 568 -17.08 1.20 39.87
CA SER A 568 -16.31 1.88 40.91
C SER A 568 -16.86 1.65 42.31
N ALA A 569 -18.15 1.33 42.45
CA ALA A 569 -18.79 1.02 43.73
C ALA A 569 -18.57 -0.43 44.19
N THR A 570 -17.98 -1.30 43.35
CA THR A 570 -17.76 -2.71 43.68
C THR A 570 -16.44 -2.94 44.45
N LYS A 571 -16.37 -4.03 45.22
CA LYS A 571 -15.22 -4.39 46.08
C LYS A 571 -13.87 -4.45 45.36
N LEU A 572 -13.84 -4.93 44.10
CA LEU A 572 -12.60 -5.05 43.31
C LEU A 572 -12.27 -3.76 42.53
N GLY A 573 -13.27 -2.88 42.37
CA GLY A 573 -13.13 -1.54 41.79
C GLY A 573 -12.58 -1.51 40.36
N GLN A 574 -12.34 -0.28 39.88
CA GLN A 574 -11.85 -0.03 38.51
C GLN A 574 -10.45 -0.57 38.24
N LYS A 575 -9.53 -0.50 39.22
CA LYS A 575 -8.11 -0.85 39.02
C LYS A 575 -7.94 -2.32 38.65
N GLN A 576 -8.66 -3.23 39.33
CA GLN A 576 -8.53 -4.65 39.07
C GLN A 576 -9.14 -5.05 37.72
N VAL A 577 -10.27 -4.45 37.33
CA VAL A 577 -10.88 -4.67 36.00
C VAL A 577 -9.89 -4.30 34.90
N VAL A 578 -9.29 -3.10 34.97
CA VAL A 578 -8.29 -2.65 34.00
C VAL A 578 -7.11 -3.62 33.93
N ARG A 579 -6.57 -4.06 35.08
CA ARG A 579 -5.47 -5.03 35.12
C ARG A 579 -5.82 -6.35 34.41
N HIS A 580 -7.01 -6.89 34.65
CA HIS A 580 -7.42 -8.15 34.03
C HIS A 580 -7.65 -8.00 32.52
N LYS A 581 -8.16 -6.87 32.04
CA LYS A 581 -8.23 -6.57 30.61
C LYS A 581 -6.85 -6.56 29.96
N TRP A 582 -5.88 -5.90 30.59
CA TRP A 582 -4.49 -5.91 30.14
C TRP A 582 -3.93 -7.33 30.07
N MET A 583 -4.15 -8.16 31.09
CA MET A 583 -3.68 -9.55 31.08
C MET A 583 -4.33 -10.38 29.96
N VAL A 584 -5.66 -10.28 29.76
CA VAL A 584 -6.37 -10.99 28.69
C VAL A 584 -5.83 -10.58 27.32
N CYS A 585 -5.69 -9.28 27.07
CA CYS A 585 -5.15 -8.77 25.81
C CYS A 585 -3.69 -9.18 25.60
N SER A 586 -2.87 -9.17 26.66
CA SER A 586 -1.45 -9.56 26.56
C SER A 586 -1.29 -11.05 26.25
N VAL A 587 -2.04 -11.94 26.93
CA VAL A 587 -2.00 -13.39 26.68
C VAL A 587 -2.45 -13.72 25.25
N THR A 588 -3.53 -13.09 24.79
CA THR A 588 -4.04 -13.31 23.43
C THR A 588 -3.14 -12.71 22.36
N CYS A 589 -2.54 -11.54 22.61
CA CYS A 589 -1.51 -10.93 21.78
C CYS A 589 -0.29 -11.85 21.63
N ALA A 590 0.22 -12.42 22.72
CA ALA A 590 1.34 -13.35 22.70
C ALA A 590 1.00 -14.60 21.87
N GLY A 591 -0.18 -15.20 22.09
CA GLY A 591 -0.62 -16.37 21.33
C GLY A 591 -0.68 -16.13 19.82
N ILE A 592 -1.26 -15.01 19.38
CA ILE A 592 -1.34 -14.67 17.95
C ILE A 592 0.03 -14.33 17.36
N THR A 593 0.92 -13.68 18.12
CA THR A 593 2.28 -13.33 17.66
C THR A 593 3.15 -14.57 17.38
N LEU A 594 2.90 -15.68 18.08
CA LEU A 594 3.65 -16.92 17.89
C LEU A 594 3.21 -17.73 16.65
N LEU A 595 2.00 -17.49 16.13
CA LEU A 595 1.47 -18.23 14.98
C LEU A 595 2.30 -18.06 13.70
N PRO A 596 2.70 -16.84 13.28
CA PRO A 596 3.55 -16.66 12.10
C PRO A 596 4.88 -17.39 12.21
N TRP A 597 5.52 -17.37 13.39
CA TRP A 597 6.74 -18.13 13.64
C TRP A 597 6.56 -19.63 13.44
N PHE A 598 5.46 -20.17 13.98
CA PHE A 598 5.14 -21.58 13.84
C PHE A 598 4.92 -21.96 12.38
N PHE A 599 4.04 -21.25 11.67
CA PHE A 599 3.72 -21.57 10.27
C PHE A 599 4.92 -21.40 9.34
N ARG A 600 5.68 -20.31 9.52
CA ARG A 600 6.87 -20.00 8.73
C ARG A 600 8.00 -21.01 8.99
N GLY A 601 8.23 -21.36 10.25
CA GLY A 601 9.21 -22.38 10.61
C GLY A 601 8.90 -23.71 9.95
N LEU A 602 7.63 -24.13 9.95
CA LEU A 602 7.19 -25.35 9.26
C LEU A 602 7.43 -25.28 7.75
N ALA A 603 6.97 -24.23 7.07
CA ALA A 603 7.08 -24.09 5.62
C ALA A 603 8.54 -24.03 5.13
N ILE A 604 9.40 -23.31 5.83
CA ILE A 604 10.83 -23.21 5.48
C ILE A 604 11.53 -24.54 5.76
N SER A 605 11.32 -25.13 6.94
CA SER A 605 12.02 -26.37 7.34
C SER A 605 11.70 -27.58 6.45
N SER A 606 10.54 -27.59 5.78
CA SER A 606 10.19 -28.65 4.84
C SER A 606 11.00 -28.63 3.54
N VAL A 607 11.62 -27.49 3.21
CA VAL A 607 12.38 -27.27 1.96
C VAL A 607 13.86 -27.08 2.24
N TYR A 608 14.18 -26.33 3.30
CA TYR A 608 15.52 -25.99 3.73
C TYR A 608 15.79 -26.64 5.10
N PRO A 609 16.44 -27.82 5.15
CA PRO A 609 16.85 -28.46 6.39
C PRO A 609 17.75 -27.51 7.20
N MET A 610 17.50 -27.42 8.51
CA MET A 610 18.25 -26.52 9.40
C MET A 610 18.93 -27.36 10.47
N GLY A 611 20.18 -27.74 10.23
CA GLY A 611 21.03 -28.42 11.21
C GLY A 611 21.89 -27.42 12.00
N GLU A 612 22.77 -27.95 12.85
CA GLU A 612 23.72 -27.16 13.67
C GLU A 612 23.11 -26.01 14.50
N ILE A 613 21.89 -26.17 15.03
CA ILE A 613 21.19 -25.11 15.79
C ILE A 613 21.91 -24.64 17.08
N ARG A 614 22.89 -25.42 17.55
CA ARG A 614 23.72 -25.10 18.72
C ARG A 614 25.01 -24.36 18.35
N ALA A 615 25.37 -24.32 17.07
CA ALA A 615 26.52 -23.58 16.60
C ALA A 615 26.33 -22.08 16.83
N GLY A 616 27.44 -21.35 16.82
CA GLY A 616 27.45 -19.91 16.96
C GLY A 616 26.80 -19.20 15.77
N ILE A 617 26.06 -18.12 16.01
CA ILE A 617 25.43 -17.30 14.96
C ILE A 617 26.45 -16.74 13.99
N GLN A 618 27.68 -16.51 14.47
CA GLN A 618 28.76 -16.05 13.63
C GLN A 618 29.06 -17.05 12.52
N SER A 619 28.87 -18.37 12.69
CA SER A 619 29.10 -19.36 11.63
C SER A 619 28.24 -19.11 10.37
N ILE A 620 27.14 -18.36 10.48
CA ILE A 620 26.38 -17.88 9.32
C ILE A 620 27.10 -16.66 8.72
N PRO A 621 27.51 -16.68 7.43
CA PRO A 621 28.32 -15.62 6.83
C PRO A 621 27.77 -14.20 7.01
N GLN A 622 26.46 -14.01 6.86
CA GLN A 622 25.79 -12.71 6.96
C GLN A 622 25.78 -12.13 8.40
N TYR A 623 26.13 -12.94 9.41
CA TYR A 623 26.23 -12.53 10.81
C TYR A 623 27.65 -12.69 11.36
N GLN A 624 28.67 -12.82 10.50
CA GLN A 624 30.07 -12.92 10.91
C GLN A 624 30.49 -11.78 11.86
N ASN A 625 30.11 -10.55 11.51
CA ASN A 625 30.46 -9.35 12.27
C ASN A 625 29.53 -9.11 13.47
N PHE A 626 28.65 -10.06 13.82
CA PHE A 626 27.79 -9.90 14.98
C PHE A 626 28.64 -9.91 16.26
N PRO A 627 28.49 -8.94 17.17
CA PRO A 627 29.47 -8.67 18.23
C PRO A 627 29.61 -9.77 19.28
N VAL A 628 28.65 -10.68 19.40
CA VAL A 628 28.63 -11.74 20.41
C VAL A 628 28.33 -13.08 19.76
N ASN A 629 29.21 -14.06 19.94
CA ASN A 629 28.98 -15.40 19.40
C ASN A 629 27.95 -16.19 20.24
N LEU A 630 26.66 -16.00 19.95
CA LEU A 630 25.56 -16.69 20.62
C LEU A 630 25.18 -17.97 19.85
N PRO A 631 24.74 -19.05 20.53
CA PRO A 631 24.13 -20.18 19.85
C PRO A 631 22.94 -19.73 18.98
N ILE A 632 22.78 -20.29 17.77
CA ILE A 632 21.69 -19.96 16.85
C ILE A 632 20.33 -20.13 17.53
N LEU A 633 20.14 -21.18 18.34
CA LEU A 633 18.93 -21.37 19.15
C LEU A 633 18.64 -20.15 20.04
N LEU A 634 19.65 -19.64 20.75
CA LEU A 634 19.48 -18.48 21.62
C LEU A 634 19.14 -17.23 20.81
N PHE A 635 19.81 -17.03 19.67
CA PHE A 635 19.53 -15.93 18.75
C PHE A 635 18.08 -15.96 18.23
N LEU A 636 17.57 -17.14 17.85
CA LEU A 636 16.17 -17.32 17.45
C LEU A 636 15.20 -17.01 18.60
N THR A 637 15.49 -17.47 19.81
CA THR A 637 14.63 -17.17 20.98
C THR A 637 14.61 -15.68 21.32
N LEU A 638 15.74 -14.97 21.19
CA LEU A 638 15.82 -13.52 21.35
C LEU A 638 15.00 -12.81 20.28
N THR A 639 15.01 -13.32 19.06
CA THR A 639 14.18 -12.79 17.96
C THR A 639 12.69 -12.92 18.30
N VAL A 640 12.22 -14.11 18.68
CA VAL A 640 10.82 -14.32 19.11
C VAL A 640 10.46 -13.41 20.29
N PHE A 641 11.36 -13.26 21.26
CA PHE A 641 11.14 -12.40 22.42
C PHE A 641 11.03 -10.91 22.04
N SER A 642 11.91 -10.43 21.16
CA SER A 642 11.86 -9.05 20.63
C SER A 642 10.54 -8.75 19.90
N GLN A 643 10.02 -9.75 19.18
CA GLN A 643 8.73 -9.64 18.50
C GLN A 643 7.55 -9.64 19.47
N LEU A 644 7.58 -10.48 20.52
CA LEU A 644 6.60 -10.44 21.60
C LEU A 644 6.58 -9.10 22.34
N ILE A 645 7.76 -8.49 22.58
CA ILE A 645 7.84 -7.14 23.16
C ILE A 645 7.22 -6.13 22.20
N SER A 646 7.59 -6.17 20.92
CA SER A 646 7.09 -5.24 19.91
C SER A 646 5.57 -5.28 19.78
N THR A 647 4.97 -6.48 19.70
CA THR A 647 3.51 -6.62 19.65
C THR A 647 2.85 -6.31 20.99
N GLY A 648 3.51 -6.59 22.11
CA GLY A 648 3.11 -6.14 23.43
C GLY A 648 3.01 -4.61 23.52
N LEU A 649 3.97 -3.87 22.95
CA LEU A 649 3.94 -2.41 22.86
C LEU A 649 2.79 -1.92 21.99
N ILE A 650 2.54 -2.55 20.83
CA ILE A 650 1.36 -2.24 19.99
C ILE A 650 0.07 -2.41 20.79
N CYS A 651 -0.12 -3.56 21.45
CA CYS A 651 -1.27 -3.82 22.30
C CYS A 651 -1.42 -2.75 23.40
N ALA A 652 -0.31 -2.40 24.03
CA ALA A 652 -0.26 -1.39 25.08
C ALA A 652 -0.74 -0.02 24.60
N VAL A 653 -0.26 0.41 23.43
CA VAL A 653 -0.66 1.67 22.79
C VAL A 653 -2.15 1.66 22.45
N VAL A 654 -2.67 0.58 21.85
CA VAL A 654 -4.11 0.46 21.53
C VAL A 654 -4.97 0.60 22.79
N LEU A 655 -4.60 -0.10 23.88
CA LEU A 655 -5.33 -0.02 25.14
C LEU A 655 -5.23 1.36 25.81
N PHE A 656 -4.06 2.00 25.72
CA PHE A 656 -3.86 3.36 26.22
C PHE A 656 -4.74 4.37 25.46
N ILE A 657 -4.71 4.34 24.13
CA ILE A 657 -5.57 5.20 23.29
C ILE A 657 -7.04 4.92 23.60
N SER A 658 -7.43 3.65 23.74
CA SER A 658 -8.79 3.24 24.09
C SER A 658 -9.27 3.87 25.40
N LYS A 659 -8.42 3.86 26.42
CA LYS A 659 -8.69 4.46 27.72
C LYS A 659 -8.71 5.99 27.67
N TRP A 660 -7.82 6.59 26.88
CA TRP A 660 -7.73 8.04 26.74
C TRP A 660 -8.93 8.63 25.98
N ARG A 661 -9.29 8.03 24.85
CA ARG A 661 -10.31 8.56 23.95
C ARG A 661 -11.73 8.23 24.36
N LYS A 662 -11.95 7.12 25.07
CA LYS A 662 -13.28 6.70 25.57
C LYS A 662 -14.34 6.52 24.49
N ASN A 663 -13.92 6.48 23.22
CA ASN A 663 -14.78 6.33 22.05
C ASN A 663 -14.09 5.37 21.08
N TYR A 664 -14.85 4.38 20.61
CA TYR A 664 -14.34 3.32 19.74
C TYR A 664 -13.75 3.86 18.43
N PHE A 665 -14.46 4.71 17.70
CA PHE A 665 -14.02 5.20 16.38
C PHE A 665 -12.80 6.09 16.48
N GLN A 666 -12.75 6.97 17.48
CA GLN A 666 -11.56 7.80 17.72
C GLN A 666 -10.34 6.95 18.09
N THR A 667 -10.56 5.89 18.88
CA THR A 667 -9.50 4.96 19.25
C THR A 667 -8.99 4.20 18.04
N LEU A 668 -9.89 3.59 17.26
CA LEU A 668 -9.53 2.82 16.08
C LEU A 668 -8.80 3.70 15.05
N PHE A 669 -9.30 4.90 14.79
CA PHE A 669 -8.67 5.86 13.90
C PHE A 669 -7.23 6.18 14.34
N LEU A 670 -7.04 6.57 15.60
CA LEU A 670 -5.71 6.91 16.13
C LEU A 670 -4.77 5.71 16.15
N ALA A 671 -5.28 4.54 16.51
CA ALA A 671 -4.51 3.30 16.54
C ALA A 671 -4.04 2.93 15.12
N LEU A 672 -4.93 2.97 14.11
CA LEU A 672 -4.56 2.72 12.71
C LEU A 672 -3.57 3.77 12.20
N LEU A 673 -3.82 5.06 12.49
CA LEU A 673 -2.95 6.16 12.08
C LEU A 673 -1.52 6.02 12.64
N LEU A 674 -1.38 5.59 13.89
CA LEU A 674 -0.08 5.49 14.55
C LEU A 674 0.63 4.16 14.29
N LEU A 675 -0.12 3.06 14.20
CA LEU A 675 0.45 1.70 14.21
C LEU A 675 0.40 1.01 12.84
N ALA A 676 -0.59 1.30 12.00
CA ALA A 676 -0.75 0.65 10.71
C ALA A 676 -0.27 1.53 9.54
N VAL A 677 -0.58 2.83 9.53
CA VAL A 677 -0.22 3.74 8.43
C VAL A 677 1.30 3.77 8.16
N PRO A 678 2.20 3.87 9.17
CA PRO A 678 3.64 3.81 8.89
C PRO A 678 4.08 2.51 8.22
N LEU A 679 3.47 1.38 8.58
CA LEU A 679 3.78 0.07 8.00
C LEU A 679 3.24 -0.07 6.57
N VAL A 680 2.04 0.44 6.30
CA VAL A 680 1.48 0.51 4.94
C VAL A 680 2.36 1.38 4.05
N LEU A 681 2.75 2.57 4.53
CA LEU A 681 3.65 3.46 3.81
C LEU A 681 5.02 2.81 3.56
N ALA A 682 5.55 2.05 4.52
CA ALA A 682 6.79 1.29 4.33
C ALA A 682 6.66 0.19 3.26
N GLN A 683 5.52 -0.51 3.19
CA GLN A 683 5.24 -1.46 2.11
C GLN A 683 5.08 -0.80 0.74
N MET A 684 4.59 0.44 0.70
CA MET A 684 4.49 1.24 -0.53
C MET A 684 5.84 1.78 -1.02
N GLY A 685 6.97 1.39 -0.39
CA GLY A 685 8.33 1.77 -0.79
C GLY A 685 8.99 2.83 0.10
N LEU A 686 8.29 3.38 1.10
CA LEU A 686 8.86 4.41 1.99
C LEU A 686 9.62 3.80 3.15
N SER A 687 10.85 3.34 2.88
CA SER A 687 11.69 2.62 3.83
C SER A 687 11.86 3.31 5.19
N ILE A 688 11.89 4.66 5.26
CA ILE A 688 12.03 5.36 6.55
C ILE A 688 10.83 5.14 7.48
N MET A 689 9.64 4.87 6.93
CA MET A 689 8.42 4.74 7.73
C MET A 689 8.49 3.52 8.65
N ARG A 690 9.41 2.58 8.34
CA ARG A 690 9.85 1.53 9.25
C ARG A 690 10.28 2.12 10.60
N TRP A 691 11.07 3.19 10.65
CA TRP A 691 11.56 3.82 11.89
C TRP A 691 10.49 4.56 12.70
N PHE A 692 9.38 4.96 12.08
CA PHE A 692 8.22 5.54 12.77
C PHE A 692 7.27 4.47 13.34
N SER A 693 7.65 3.20 13.26
CA SER A 693 6.90 2.04 13.77
C SER A 693 7.74 1.24 14.75
N VAL A 694 7.19 0.15 15.28
CA VAL A 694 7.96 -0.81 16.10
C VAL A 694 8.84 -1.76 15.27
N TRP A 695 8.93 -1.57 13.95
CA TRP A 695 9.74 -2.38 13.04
C TRP A 695 11.21 -2.53 13.46
N PRO A 696 11.94 -1.50 13.90
CA PRO A 696 13.36 -1.64 14.24
C PRO A 696 13.59 -2.63 15.38
N LEU A 697 12.59 -2.83 16.24
CA LEU A 697 12.61 -3.83 17.31
C LEU A 697 12.07 -5.19 16.86
N TYR A 698 11.08 -5.22 15.95
CA TYR A 698 10.45 -6.46 15.50
C TYR A 698 11.29 -7.22 14.46
N GLY A 699 11.89 -6.50 13.50
CA GLY A 699 12.63 -7.03 12.36
C GLY A 699 14.14 -6.77 12.44
N TRP A 700 14.69 -6.58 13.64
CA TRP A 700 16.09 -6.18 13.84
C TRP A 700 17.10 -7.14 13.18
N THR A 701 16.78 -8.43 13.10
CA THR A 701 17.61 -9.47 12.48
C THR A 701 17.85 -9.21 10.99
N GLY A 702 16.86 -8.64 10.29
CA GLY A 702 17.00 -8.23 8.90
C GLY A 702 17.88 -6.99 8.71
N ILE A 703 18.03 -6.18 9.76
CA ILE A 703 18.78 -4.90 9.75
C ILE A 703 20.24 -5.12 10.16
N THR A 704 20.50 -5.97 11.16
CA THR A 704 21.83 -6.15 11.77
C THR A 704 22.72 -7.10 11.00
N GLY A 705 23.92 -6.66 10.61
CA GLY A 705 24.93 -7.43 9.85
C GLY A 705 25.12 -6.90 8.43
N LYS A 706 25.16 -5.57 8.30
CA LYS A 706 25.87 -4.86 7.23
C LYS A 706 27.20 -4.41 7.77
#